data_AF-A0A7Y9YJ25-F1
#
_entry.id   AF-A0A7Y9YJ25-F1
#
_cell.length_a   1.000
_cell.length_b   1.000
_cell.length_c   1.000
_cell.angle_alpha   90.00
_cell.angle_beta   90.00
_cell.angle_gamma   90.00
#
_symmetry.space_group_name_H-M   'P 1'
#
loop_
_entity.id
_entity.type
_entity.pdbx_description
1 polymer ?
#
loop_
_entity_poly.entity_id
_entity_poly.type
_entity_poly.pdbx_seq_one_letter_code
_entity_poly.pdbx_strand_id
1 'polypeptide(L)'
;MLGGTPRRAPARSTRGGRPLDHGGTRAADRTADRTADRTGAGRALAVAGTGAALAFTAVLVPGLLLEGSSATGTSCTPVTQPLGPATGFTEFVRTDGQRGSESEGAIAYGGNLPTAMTVGTRLTSAAGAPTLVVAGSHGQWFNLQKGSAYVVPQSGVNFNGGGSYLASNPIDFAAGFTYLEGLSDDLATSAATGTVSVGSAGGNQVLVLSGSNAGRNVFSLTAAQLASQSGIGYDVPAGSQVLVNVTGSAPRVTGQMWIQQGGGWQQVSDTTMESWPGILWNYTGADTFTVQVGSAWGGTILAPRAFVDVASAGHTIGQIIARKLSSGFETHQRLFPNTLCVPGAGGGTGTPTPTASGSATPTGGPTATVTVTETATATATATQTATATATATETATATATATATATATATATATETVTETATATTTATVTETATATATATQTATATATATVTETVTSSPSPTASPTTPGGPGGTPERSDVTILKSVSDAAPEGGDQVTYTLVVTNQGTAPATGVVVRDDLPSGVTYVSSSPGCAIAGSVLTCTVGDLDPGESVSLQIVATVNPTAGAGRPVDPQSHHWLTPYKSEQQIDLEPGQTRTVTVDCVDGGIVTDGSVRIDHVDQGTGDASDVHVLYAGSPTTSTWKAIVRNDATGRAQAKAFVACLPAETGVADSQVGTGNSHTHQLLADPDLVTDTRALPAGTTSMTVTCAAEGTFPIAPTHALSGGEAWLVGSEPAGGRTWEFTFLVDDPTTATVGVRCLHLTTSAVQGHTHDLQHTIESTAATVPAGANVERQLHCPDDAKGMVSGWRVPPGVLAVGNDPRLKTRAFRFQNTSASDRQVTMWLVCFKDRTTVESIGTGSPLLVTNVARVSSTSEDADPGNNQGTASMLVEPGDDNVTLPPVALRVGKKLQLQVLSAVPGTSKVVVRAGGKKLAKGRLVLDPDHQTPGTVELTRKGKRLLARTDVVATVTADPSRGRTARGRVQLQG
;
A
#
# COMPACT_ATOMS: atom_id res chain seq x y z
N MET A 1 4.62 -63.39 17.15
CA MET A 1 4.58 -63.48 18.63
C MET A 1 4.67 -62.05 19.16
N LEU A 2 3.65 -61.55 19.88
CA LEU A 2 3.54 -61.55 21.36
C LEU A 2 4.67 -60.74 22.02
N GLY A 3 4.44 -59.69 22.82
CA GLY A 3 3.21 -58.99 23.27
C GLY A 3 3.64 -57.74 24.09
N GLY A 4 2.79 -56.93 24.73
CA GLY A 4 1.32 -56.89 24.87
C GLY A 4 0.92 -55.62 25.68
N THR A 5 -0.33 -55.18 25.55
CA THR A 5 -0.91 -53.97 26.20
C THR A 5 -1.76 -54.39 27.45
N PRO A 6 -2.66 -53.60 28.12
CA PRO A 6 -3.17 -52.25 27.85
C PRO A 6 -3.52 -51.31 29.04
N ARG A 7 -3.94 -50.07 28.66
CA ARG A 7 -4.98 -49.16 29.20
C ARG A 7 -5.64 -49.43 30.58
N ARG A 8 -6.04 -48.33 31.25
CA ARG A 8 -7.27 -48.26 32.06
C ARG A 8 -8.09 -46.98 31.80
N ALA A 9 -9.41 -47.11 31.96
CA ALA A 9 -10.45 -46.07 31.88
C ALA A 9 -11.58 -46.42 32.89
N PRO A 10 -12.54 -45.52 33.22
CA PRO A 10 -13.20 -45.52 34.54
C PRO A 10 -14.58 -46.21 34.67
N ALA A 11 -14.98 -46.48 35.93
CA ALA A 11 -16.26 -47.03 36.41
C ALA A 11 -16.35 -46.88 37.96
N ARG A 12 -17.49 -46.91 38.68
CA ARG A 12 -18.95 -46.75 38.43
C ARG A 12 -19.67 -46.78 39.81
N SER A 13 -20.96 -46.42 39.90
CA SER A 13 -21.90 -46.53 41.07
C SER A 13 -21.98 -45.31 42.01
N THR A 14 -23.04 -45.07 42.83
CA THR A 14 -24.53 -44.90 42.65
C THR A 14 -25.29 -45.17 43.96
N ARG A 15 -26.31 -44.34 44.27
CA ARG A 15 -27.28 -44.40 45.42
C ARG A 15 -26.66 -44.16 46.82
N GLY A 16 -27.37 -43.60 47.82
CA GLY A 16 -28.67 -42.91 47.83
C GLY A 16 -29.23 -42.74 49.27
N GLY A 17 -30.00 -41.66 49.57
CA GLY A 17 -30.62 -41.45 50.90
C GLY A 17 -31.48 -40.18 51.06
N ARG A 18 -32.59 -40.29 51.82
CA ARG A 18 -33.60 -39.30 52.30
C ARG A 18 -34.10 -39.82 53.69
N PRO A 19 -35.01 -39.19 54.49
CA PRO A 19 -36.00 -38.12 54.19
C PRO A 19 -36.21 -37.05 55.33
N LEU A 20 -37.39 -36.39 55.28
CA LEU A 20 -38.13 -35.50 56.23
C LEU A 20 -38.09 -34.00 55.84
N ASP A 21 -39.15 -33.33 55.36
CA ASP A 21 -40.57 -33.06 55.79
C ASP A 21 -40.71 -31.74 56.57
N HIS A 22 -41.68 -30.82 56.35
CA HIS A 22 -42.92 -30.73 55.50
C HIS A 22 -43.01 -29.33 54.80
N GLY A 23 -43.94 -28.97 53.89
CA GLY A 23 -44.94 -29.77 53.16
C GLY A 23 -46.10 -29.08 52.37
N GLY A 24 -46.34 -27.75 52.37
CA GLY A 24 -47.56 -27.18 51.70
C GLY A 24 -47.66 -25.64 51.54
N THR A 25 -48.59 -25.03 50.77
CA THR A 25 -49.65 -25.56 49.86
C THR A 25 -50.18 -24.50 48.85
N ARG A 26 -50.49 -24.92 47.59
CA ARG A 26 -51.48 -24.38 46.59
C ARG A 26 -51.34 -22.90 46.12
N ALA A 27 -51.41 -22.51 44.83
CA ALA A 27 -52.30 -22.82 43.68
C ALA A 27 -53.64 -22.03 43.69
N ALA A 28 -54.19 -21.45 42.61
CA ALA A 28 -53.82 -21.45 41.17
C ALA A 28 -54.47 -20.30 40.33
N ASP A 29 -53.99 -20.13 39.08
CA ASP A 29 -54.75 -19.82 37.84
C ASP A 29 -55.35 -18.40 37.57
N ARG A 30 -55.55 -18.11 36.26
CA ARG A 30 -56.42 -17.11 35.58
C ARG A 30 -56.08 -15.61 35.45
N THR A 31 -55.60 -15.29 34.24
CA THR A 31 -56.18 -14.35 33.23
C THR A 31 -56.48 -12.86 33.55
N ALA A 32 -55.88 -12.01 32.71
CA ALA A 32 -56.49 -10.94 31.91
C ALA A 32 -56.83 -9.53 32.51
N ASP A 33 -56.22 -8.54 31.84
CA ASP A 33 -56.79 -7.24 31.41
C ASP A 33 -57.06 -6.12 32.45
N ARG A 34 -57.08 -4.89 31.92
CA ARG A 34 -57.65 -3.62 32.46
C ARG A 34 -56.82 -2.70 33.35
N THR A 35 -56.07 -1.84 32.63
CA THR A 35 -56.29 -0.38 32.62
C THR A 35 -56.54 0.38 33.93
N ALA A 36 -55.53 1.18 34.30
CA ALA A 36 -55.63 2.64 34.33
C ALA A 36 -56.27 3.40 35.54
N ASP A 37 -55.39 4.18 36.18
CA ASP A 37 -55.49 5.64 36.38
C ASP A 37 -55.83 6.22 37.78
N ARG A 38 -55.35 7.47 37.96
CA ARG A 38 -55.79 8.56 38.84
C ARG A 38 -55.62 8.51 40.37
N THR A 39 -54.61 9.29 40.78
CA THR A 39 -54.66 10.37 41.82
C THR A 39 -54.95 10.02 43.29
N GLY A 40 -54.42 10.76 44.28
CA GLY A 40 -53.48 11.89 44.23
C GLY A 40 -53.53 12.79 45.48
N ALA A 41 -52.57 13.72 45.57
CA ALA A 41 -52.39 14.75 46.63
C ALA A 41 -52.06 14.27 48.07
N GLY A 42 -51.29 15.01 48.88
CA GLY A 42 -50.44 16.18 48.58
C GLY A 42 -50.22 17.15 49.76
N ARG A 43 -49.24 18.09 49.59
CA ARG A 43 -48.94 19.27 50.45
C ARG A 43 -48.32 18.94 51.84
N ALA A 44 -47.55 19.79 52.55
CA ALA A 44 -47.01 21.17 52.39
C ALA A 44 -45.88 21.37 53.45
N LEU A 45 -45.02 22.41 53.53
CA LEU A 45 -44.72 23.66 52.77
C LEU A 45 -43.14 23.86 52.82
N ALA A 46 -42.41 24.99 52.79
CA ALA A 46 -42.65 26.45 52.88
C ALA A 46 -41.69 27.27 51.95
N VAL A 47 -41.37 28.52 52.31
CA VAL A 47 -40.78 29.63 51.49
C VAL A 47 -39.99 30.58 52.43
N ALA A 48 -38.97 31.39 52.08
CA ALA A 48 -38.34 31.83 50.81
C ALA A 48 -36.79 31.57 50.85
N GLY A 49 -35.83 32.30 50.24
CA GLY A 49 -35.77 33.49 49.36
C GLY A 49 -34.29 33.91 49.18
N THR A 50 -33.80 34.63 48.17
CA THR A 50 -34.34 35.55 47.12
C THR A 50 -33.79 35.13 45.73
N GLY A 51 -34.37 35.41 44.54
CA GLY A 51 -34.92 36.66 43.96
C GLY A 51 -33.87 37.32 43.04
N ALA A 52 -34.13 37.77 41.81
CA ALA A 52 -35.35 37.83 40.98
C ALA A 52 -35.00 37.85 39.45
N ALA A 53 -36.00 37.87 38.55
CA ALA A 53 -35.84 37.86 37.08
C ALA A 53 -36.90 38.71 36.36
N LEU A 54 -36.72 39.04 35.06
CA LEU A 54 -37.69 39.65 34.10
C LEU A 54 -37.10 39.61 32.66
N ALA A 55 -37.84 39.63 31.53
CA ALA A 55 -39.08 38.93 31.10
C ALA A 55 -39.41 39.24 29.61
N PHE A 56 -40.36 38.48 29.02
CA PHE A 56 -41.09 38.73 27.74
C PHE A 56 -40.29 38.60 26.41
N THR A 57 -40.88 38.26 25.26
CA THR A 57 -42.30 37.95 24.92
C THR A 57 -42.37 36.82 23.88
N ALA A 58 -43.50 36.09 23.82
CA ALA A 58 -43.83 35.21 22.71
C ALA A 58 -45.22 35.55 22.15
N VAL A 59 -45.40 35.43 20.83
CA VAL A 59 -46.70 35.61 20.15
C VAL A 59 -46.90 34.42 19.20
N LEU A 60 -48.13 33.89 19.17
CA LEU A 60 -48.50 32.67 18.48
C LEU A 60 -49.49 32.99 17.35
N VAL A 61 -49.17 32.55 16.13
CA VAL A 61 -50.04 32.60 14.94
C VAL A 61 -50.01 31.20 14.32
N PRO A 62 -51.16 30.62 13.91
CA PRO A 62 -51.31 29.15 13.96
C PRO A 62 -50.62 28.41 12.81
N GLY A 63 -50.13 27.21 13.13
CA GLY A 63 -49.64 26.26 12.13
C GLY A 63 -50.77 25.76 11.24
N LEU A 64 -50.58 25.85 9.92
CA LEU A 64 -51.45 25.20 8.95
C LEU A 64 -51.16 23.70 8.95
N LEU A 65 -52.21 22.88 9.09
CA LEU A 65 -52.09 21.43 8.91
C LEU A 65 -51.86 21.13 7.42
N LEU A 66 -50.61 20.92 7.03
CA LEU A 66 -50.32 19.96 5.97
C LEU A 66 -50.03 18.61 6.63
N GLU A 67 -50.65 17.57 6.08
CA GLU A 67 -50.52 16.21 6.58
C GLU A 67 -49.08 15.74 6.43
N GLY A 68 -48.58 14.99 7.41
CA GLY A 68 -47.23 14.43 7.36
C GLY A 68 -47.15 13.38 6.26
N SER A 69 -46.67 13.77 5.08
CA SER A 69 -46.30 12.85 4.01
C SER A 69 -45.16 11.97 4.51
N SER A 70 -45.51 10.77 4.97
CA SER A 70 -44.55 9.68 5.16
C SER A 70 -43.74 9.53 3.87
N ALA A 71 -42.41 9.49 3.97
CA ALA A 71 -41.52 9.34 2.82
C ALA A 71 -41.66 7.94 2.20
N THR A 72 -42.68 7.75 1.37
CA THR A 72 -43.04 6.48 0.75
C THR A 72 -42.04 6.11 -0.33
N GLY A 73 -41.06 5.28 0.04
CA GLY A 73 -40.27 4.46 -0.88
C GLY A 73 -39.32 5.24 -1.78
N THR A 74 -38.08 5.44 -1.33
CA THR A 74 -36.93 5.58 -2.23
C THR A 74 -36.93 4.37 -3.17
N SER A 75 -37.00 4.59 -4.48
CA SER A 75 -37.29 3.54 -5.46
C SER A 75 -36.15 2.52 -5.54
N CYS A 76 -36.35 1.36 -4.91
CA CYS A 76 -35.43 0.24 -4.93
C CYS A 76 -35.53 -0.52 -6.26
N THR A 77 -34.49 -0.47 -7.10
CA THR A 77 -34.40 -1.29 -8.31
C THR A 77 -33.70 -2.61 -7.96
N PRO A 78 -34.37 -3.78 -8.05
CA PRO A 78 -33.74 -5.06 -7.73
C PRO A 78 -32.80 -5.48 -8.85
N VAL A 79 -31.48 -5.46 -8.60
CA VAL A 79 -30.49 -5.96 -9.56
C VAL A 79 -30.40 -7.48 -9.45
N THR A 80 -30.72 -8.19 -10.53
CA THR A 80 -30.59 -9.66 -10.62
C THR A 80 -29.12 -10.07 -10.73
N GLN A 81 -28.69 -11.07 -9.95
CA GLN A 81 -27.28 -11.48 -9.82
C GLN A 81 -26.36 -10.28 -9.49
N PRO A 82 -26.59 -9.60 -8.34
CA PRO A 82 -25.98 -8.32 -8.04
C PRO A 82 -24.47 -8.37 -7.77
N LEU A 83 -23.88 -9.55 -7.67
CA LEU A 83 -22.44 -9.76 -7.52
C LEU A 83 -21.81 -10.31 -8.81
N GLY A 84 -22.53 -10.23 -9.93
CA GLY A 84 -22.03 -10.61 -11.25
C GLY A 84 -21.45 -12.03 -11.26
N PRO A 85 -20.24 -12.24 -11.83
CA PRO A 85 -19.57 -13.55 -11.85
C PRO A 85 -19.29 -14.19 -10.49
N ALA A 86 -19.30 -13.45 -9.38
CA ALA A 86 -19.17 -14.02 -8.02
C ALA A 86 -20.47 -14.69 -7.52
N THR A 87 -21.61 -14.46 -8.20
CA THR A 87 -22.91 -15.01 -7.79
C THR A 87 -22.90 -16.54 -7.85
N GLY A 88 -22.95 -17.18 -6.68
CA GLY A 88 -22.90 -18.65 -6.54
C GLY A 88 -21.65 -19.16 -5.83
N PHE A 89 -20.61 -18.34 -5.72
CA PHE A 89 -19.33 -18.70 -5.10
C PHE A 89 -19.27 -18.20 -3.65
N THR A 90 -18.98 -19.12 -2.74
CA THR A 90 -18.69 -18.83 -1.32
C THR A 90 -17.32 -18.18 -1.15
N GLU A 91 -16.38 -18.43 -2.07
CA GLU A 91 -15.13 -17.68 -2.18
C GLU A 91 -14.90 -17.30 -3.65
N PHE A 92 -14.68 -16.01 -3.93
CA PHE A 92 -14.39 -15.49 -5.26
C PHE A 92 -13.21 -14.52 -5.17
N VAL A 93 -12.04 -14.95 -5.64
CA VAL A 93 -10.76 -14.29 -5.35
C VAL A 93 -10.01 -13.97 -6.64
N ARG A 94 -9.55 -12.72 -6.79
CA ARG A 94 -8.94 -12.22 -8.05
C ARG A 94 -7.59 -12.87 -8.33
N THR A 95 -6.76 -13.04 -7.30
CA THR A 95 -5.42 -13.62 -7.38
C THR A 95 -5.32 -14.82 -6.45
N ASP A 96 -4.35 -14.84 -5.53
CA ASP A 96 -3.93 -16.02 -4.79
C ASP A 96 -4.75 -16.26 -3.51
N GLY A 97 -4.86 -17.53 -3.15
CA GLY A 97 -5.48 -18.03 -1.94
C GLY A 97 -4.50 -18.78 -1.05
N GLN A 98 -4.62 -18.58 0.26
CA GLN A 98 -4.05 -19.45 1.28
C GLN A 98 -5.18 -19.94 2.18
N ARG A 99 -5.38 -21.26 2.22
CA ARG A 99 -6.46 -21.89 2.99
C ARG A 99 -5.91 -22.95 3.93
N GLY A 100 -6.63 -23.20 5.03
CA GLY A 100 -6.30 -24.23 6.03
C GLY A 100 -7.48 -25.09 6.50
N SER A 101 -8.68 -24.87 5.95
CA SER A 101 -9.89 -25.65 6.23
C SER A 101 -10.78 -25.71 4.98
N GLU A 102 -11.91 -26.43 5.05
CA GLU A 102 -12.83 -26.66 3.94
C GLU A 102 -13.72 -25.47 3.56
N SER A 103 -14.45 -25.63 2.45
CA SER A 103 -15.56 -24.75 2.07
C SER A 103 -16.82 -25.59 1.87
N GLU A 104 -17.93 -25.15 2.47
CA GLU A 104 -19.22 -25.79 2.29
C GLU A 104 -19.82 -25.57 0.89
N GLY A 105 -19.42 -24.48 0.22
CA GLY A 105 -19.95 -24.03 -1.07
C GLY A 105 -18.98 -24.22 -2.24
N ALA A 106 -19.21 -23.45 -3.30
CA ALA A 106 -18.34 -23.38 -4.47
C ALA A 106 -17.27 -22.28 -4.30
N ILE A 107 -16.10 -22.47 -4.90
CA ILE A 107 -14.98 -21.52 -4.82
C ILE A 107 -14.35 -21.21 -6.19
N ALA A 108 -13.82 -20.00 -6.32
CA ALA A 108 -13.17 -19.48 -7.51
C ALA A 108 -11.93 -18.63 -7.16
N TYR A 109 -10.79 -18.96 -7.73
CA TYR A 109 -9.50 -18.29 -7.56
C TYR A 109 -8.86 -18.01 -8.93
N GLY A 110 -8.59 -16.74 -9.24
CA GLY A 110 -7.93 -16.32 -10.48
C GLY A 110 -6.42 -16.55 -10.48
N GLY A 111 -5.81 -16.69 -9.30
CA GLY A 111 -4.41 -17.05 -9.10
C GLY A 111 -4.24 -18.46 -8.51
N ASN A 112 -3.22 -18.63 -7.68
CA ASN A 112 -2.82 -19.91 -7.10
C ASN A 112 -3.62 -20.28 -5.84
N LEU A 113 -3.89 -21.57 -5.61
CA LEU A 113 -4.44 -22.12 -4.36
C LEU A 113 -3.67 -23.39 -3.96
N PRO A 114 -2.48 -23.29 -3.32
CA PRO A 114 -1.59 -24.43 -3.10
C PRO A 114 -2.05 -25.39 -2.00
N THR A 115 -2.98 -25.01 -1.13
CA THR A 115 -3.58 -25.95 -0.16
C THR A 115 -4.77 -26.69 -0.79
N ALA A 116 -4.79 -28.02 -0.67
CA ALA A 116 -5.95 -28.83 -1.01
C ALA A 116 -6.90 -29.00 0.19
N MET A 117 -8.21 -29.02 -0.08
CA MET A 117 -9.26 -29.08 0.94
C MET A 117 -10.54 -29.74 0.41
N THR A 118 -11.51 -30.00 1.29
CA THR A 118 -12.87 -30.36 0.86
C THR A 118 -13.58 -29.11 0.31
N VAL A 119 -14.39 -29.29 -0.72
CA VAL A 119 -15.19 -28.22 -1.33
C VAL A 119 -16.60 -28.74 -1.64
N GLY A 120 -17.62 -27.97 -1.29
CA GLY A 120 -19.01 -28.19 -1.71
C GLY A 120 -19.84 -29.13 -0.84
N THR A 121 -19.54 -29.26 0.46
CA THR A 121 -20.25 -30.19 1.38
C THR A 121 -21.76 -29.92 1.51
N ARG A 122 -22.23 -28.68 1.31
CA ARG A 122 -23.66 -28.29 1.39
C ARG A 122 -24.32 -28.06 0.04
N LEU A 123 -23.57 -28.11 -1.06
CA LEU A 123 -24.11 -27.83 -2.38
C LEU A 123 -25.20 -28.82 -2.79
N THR A 124 -26.23 -28.29 -3.46
CA THR A 124 -27.31 -29.06 -4.07
C THR A 124 -27.11 -29.22 -5.59
N SER A 125 -25.98 -28.78 -6.12
CA SER A 125 -25.69 -28.69 -7.55
C SER A 125 -25.44 -30.06 -8.22
N ALA A 126 -25.78 -30.13 -9.51
CA ALA A 126 -25.59 -31.30 -10.34
C ALA A 126 -24.12 -31.46 -10.80
N ALA A 127 -23.78 -32.67 -11.26
CA ALA A 127 -22.54 -32.91 -12.00
C ALA A 127 -22.44 -31.95 -13.21
N GLY A 128 -21.26 -31.37 -13.43
CA GLY A 128 -21.03 -30.34 -14.45
C GLY A 128 -21.00 -28.89 -13.94
N ALA A 129 -21.63 -28.58 -12.79
CA ALA A 129 -21.67 -27.21 -12.27
C ALA A 129 -20.28 -26.74 -11.78
N PRO A 130 -19.78 -25.54 -12.19
CA PRO A 130 -18.47 -25.06 -11.76
C PRO A 130 -18.43 -24.83 -10.25
N THR A 131 -17.64 -25.64 -9.55
CA THR A 131 -17.64 -25.69 -8.07
C THR A 131 -16.24 -25.46 -7.49
N LEU A 132 -15.19 -25.83 -8.21
CA LEU A 132 -13.81 -25.52 -7.90
C LEU A 132 -13.18 -24.90 -9.15
N VAL A 133 -12.89 -23.60 -9.14
CA VAL A 133 -12.14 -22.93 -10.22
C VAL A 133 -10.84 -22.39 -9.65
N VAL A 134 -9.70 -22.87 -10.14
CA VAL A 134 -8.37 -22.32 -9.85
C VAL A 134 -7.67 -22.12 -11.18
N ALA A 135 -7.43 -20.87 -11.57
CA ALA A 135 -6.80 -20.55 -12.84
C ALA A 135 -5.27 -20.56 -12.80
N GLY A 136 -4.66 -20.38 -11.61
CA GLY A 136 -3.24 -20.61 -11.36
C GLY A 136 -2.93 -22.05 -10.93
N SER A 137 -1.78 -22.22 -10.26
CA SER A 137 -1.36 -23.52 -9.70
C SER A 137 -2.18 -23.92 -8.47
N HIS A 138 -2.30 -25.22 -8.19
CA HIS A 138 -3.19 -25.73 -7.15
C HIS A 138 -2.61 -26.88 -6.32
N GLY A 139 -3.14 -27.05 -5.11
CA GLY A 139 -2.81 -28.16 -4.22
C GLY A 139 -3.26 -29.52 -4.75
N GLN A 140 -2.63 -30.59 -4.26
CA GLN A 140 -2.97 -31.97 -4.61
C GLN A 140 -3.98 -32.55 -3.61
N TRP A 141 -5.04 -33.19 -4.14
CA TRP A 141 -6.12 -33.90 -3.42
C TRP A 141 -7.28 -33.04 -2.87
N PHE A 142 -7.82 -32.14 -3.68
CA PHE A 142 -9.13 -31.53 -3.38
C PHE A 142 -10.22 -32.59 -3.35
N ASN A 143 -11.10 -32.55 -2.33
CA ASN A 143 -12.24 -33.47 -2.21
C ASN A 143 -13.54 -32.75 -2.59
N LEU A 144 -13.95 -32.89 -3.85
CA LEU A 144 -15.08 -32.16 -4.42
C LEU A 144 -16.38 -32.96 -4.23
N GLN A 145 -17.23 -32.50 -3.30
CA GLN A 145 -18.42 -33.24 -2.87
C GLN A 145 -19.61 -33.12 -3.85
N LYS A 146 -19.63 -32.07 -4.69
CA LYS A 146 -20.59 -31.84 -5.78
C LYS A 146 -19.96 -31.03 -6.92
N GLY A 147 -20.57 -31.11 -8.10
CA GLY A 147 -20.14 -30.35 -9.27
C GLY A 147 -18.77 -30.73 -9.83
N SER A 148 -18.25 -29.86 -10.70
CA SER A 148 -17.07 -30.05 -11.55
C SER A 148 -16.00 -28.98 -11.29
N ALA A 149 -14.76 -29.24 -11.72
CA ALA A 149 -13.60 -28.39 -11.45
C ALA A 149 -12.88 -27.89 -12.70
N TYR A 150 -12.43 -26.64 -12.69
CA TYR A 150 -11.37 -26.16 -13.58
C TYR A 150 -10.10 -25.94 -12.75
N VAL A 151 -9.04 -26.69 -13.05
CA VAL A 151 -7.70 -26.56 -12.44
C VAL A 151 -6.64 -26.90 -13.49
N VAL A 152 -5.43 -26.34 -13.35
CA VAL A 152 -4.32 -26.56 -14.30
C VAL A 152 -3.06 -27.05 -13.56
N PRO A 153 -2.50 -28.22 -13.90
CA PRO A 153 -3.03 -29.23 -14.83
C PRO A 153 -4.23 -29.99 -14.25
N GLN A 154 -5.14 -30.49 -15.11
CA GLN A 154 -6.34 -31.24 -14.73
C GLN A 154 -6.00 -32.55 -13.98
N SER A 155 -5.78 -32.44 -12.68
CA SER A 155 -5.21 -33.45 -11.79
C SER A 155 -5.56 -33.10 -10.35
N GLY A 156 -5.26 -33.99 -9.39
CA GLY A 156 -5.33 -33.64 -7.96
C GLY A 156 -6.74 -33.32 -7.42
N VAL A 157 -7.82 -33.62 -8.15
CA VAL A 157 -9.21 -33.48 -7.66
C VAL A 157 -9.91 -34.84 -7.61
N ASN A 158 -10.52 -35.14 -6.47
CA ASN A 158 -11.35 -36.32 -6.24
C ASN A 158 -12.84 -35.94 -6.28
N PHE A 159 -13.57 -36.45 -7.27
CA PHE A 159 -14.97 -36.10 -7.56
C PHE A 159 -15.97 -37.01 -6.81
N ASN A 160 -15.98 -36.95 -5.48
CA ASN A 160 -16.94 -37.67 -4.63
C ASN A 160 -18.41 -37.46 -5.07
N GLY A 161 -18.72 -36.29 -5.64
CA GLY A 161 -20.04 -35.93 -6.15
C GLY A 161 -20.43 -36.45 -7.54
N GLY A 162 -19.52 -37.13 -8.26
CA GLY A 162 -19.77 -37.61 -9.63
C GLY A 162 -19.62 -36.56 -10.74
N GLY A 163 -18.81 -35.52 -10.51
CA GLY A 163 -18.44 -34.52 -11.52
C GLY A 163 -17.19 -34.86 -12.33
N SER A 164 -16.65 -33.85 -13.01
CA SER A 164 -15.51 -33.97 -13.93
C SER A 164 -14.62 -32.73 -13.91
N TYR A 165 -13.49 -32.78 -14.63
CA TYR A 165 -12.83 -31.54 -15.05
C TYR A 165 -13.67 -30.80 -16.11
N LEU A 166 -13.53 -29.46 -16.14
CA LEU A 166 -14.11 -28.56 -17.13
C LEU A 166 -13.07 -28.26 -18.21
N ALA A 167 -13.49 -28.23 -19.48
CA ALA A 167 -12.58 -28.08 -20.63
C ALA A 167 -11.89 -26.70 -20.73
N SER A 168 -12.47 -25.67 -20.13
CA SER A 168 -11.97 -24.29 -20.13
C SER A 168 -12.33 -23.59 -18.82
N ASN A 169 -11.63 -22.50 -18.49
CA ASN A 169 -11.99 -21.64 -17.37
C ASN A 169 -13.40 -21.03 -17.64
N PRO A 170 -14.39 -21.19 -16.74
CA PRO A 170 -15.71 -20.59 -16.91
C PRO A 170 -15.81 -19.14 -16.41
N ILE A 171 -14.74 -18.56 -15.86
CA ILE A 171 -14.76 -17.24 -15.19
C ILE A 171 -13.72 -16.30 -15.82
N ASP A 172 -14.18 -15.17 -16.37
CA ASP A 172 -13.33 -14.01 -16.61
C ASP A 172 -13.15 -13.24 -15.29
N PHE A 173 -12.03 -13.50 -14.60
CA PHE A 173 -11.69 -12.82 -13.35
C PHE A 173 -11.33 -11.34 -13.57
N ALA A 174 -10.88 -10.92 -14.76
CA ALA A 174 -10.56 -9.52 -15.01
C ALA A 174 -11.84 -8.69 -15.14
N ALA A 175 -12.73 -9.05 -16.06
CA ALA A 175 -14.01 -8.38 -16.22
C ALA A 175 -14.90 -8.52 -14.98
N GLY A 176 -14.87 -9.69 -14.32
CA GLY A 176 -15.60 -9.93 -13.08
C GLY A 176 -15.16 -9.00 -11.95
N PHE A 177 -13.86 -8.80 -11.75
CA PHE A 177 -13.38 -7.87 -10.71
C PHE A 177 -13.55 -6.40 -11.10
N THR A 178 -13.42 -6.00 -12.37
CA THR A 178 -13.78 -4.64 -12.80
C THR A 178 -15.24 -4.32 -12.49
N TYR A 179 -16.17 -5.26 -12.70
CA TYR A 179 -17.58 -5.10 -12.30
C TYR A 179 -17.76 -4.98 -10.78
N LEU A 180 -17.13 -5.88 -10.01
CA LEU A 180 -17.22 -5.90 -8.55
C LEU A 180 -16.60 -4.66 -7.90
N GLU A 181 -15.55 -4.10 -8.49
CA GLU A 181 -14.90 -2.86 -8.07
C GLU A 181 -15.79 -1.64 -8.30
N GLY A 182 -16.38 -1.48 -9.50
CA GLY A 182 -17.36 -0.42 -9.76
C GLY A 182 -18.59 -0.51 -8.84
N LEU A 183 -19.11 -1.73 -8.63
CA LEU A 183 -20.18 -2.00 -7.67
C LEU A 183 -19.80 -1.61 -6.23
N SER A 184 -18.54 -1.87 -5.82
CA SER A 184 -18.05 -1.52 -4.49
C SER A 184 -18.04 0.00 -4.29
N ASP A 185 -17.64 0.75 -5.31
CA ASP A 185 -17.65 2.22 -5.29
C ASP A 185 -19.10 2.77 -5.33
N ASP A 186 -19.97 2.27 -6.20
CA ASP A 186 -21.41 2.61 -6.25
C ASP A 186 -22.09 2.39 -4.89
N LEU A 187 -21.81 1.26 -4.24
CA LEU A 187 -22.35 0.96 -2.92
C LEU A 187 -21.77 1.89 -1.84
N ALA A 188 -20.51 2.30 -1.95
CA ALA A 188 -19.90 3.27 -1.03
C ALA A 188 -20.58 4.65 -1.07
N THR A 189 -21.14 5.06 -2.21
CA THR A 189 -21.94 6.31 -2.31
C THR A 189 -23.28 6.27 -1.55
N SER A 190 -23.74 5.08 -1.13
CA SER A 190 -25.04 4.93 -0.47
C SER A 190 -25.05 5.62 0.90
N ALA A 191 -25.88 6.67 1.03
CA ALA A 191 -26.11 7.37 2.29
C ALA A 191 -26.60 6.42 3.40
N ALA A 192 -26.10 6.63 4.62
CA ALA A 192 -26.47 5.84 5.79
C ALA A 192 -27.95 6.05 6.15
N THR A 193 -28.64 4.95 6.50
CA THR A 193 -30.06 4.94 6.91
C THR A 193 -30.29 4.35 8.30
N GLY A 194 -29.25 3.78 8.91
CA GLY A 194 -29.21 3.38 10.32
C GLY A 194 -28.11 4.12 11.08
N THR A 195 -28.08 3.96 12.41
CA THR A 195 -27.10 4.57 13.31
C THR A 195 -26.06 3.56 13.79
N VAL A 196 -24.85 4.06 14.06
CA VAL A 196 -23.78 3.30 14.70
C VAL A 196 -23.55 3.89 16.08
N SER A 197 -23.59 3.06 17.12
CA SER A 197 -23.41 3.50 18.52
C SER A 197 -22.58 2.50 19.31
N VAL A 198 -22.01 2.93 20.45
CA VAL A 198 -21.40 2.00 21.41
C VAL A 198 -22.49 1.50 22.34
N GLY A 199 -22.71 0.19 22.36
CA GLY A 199 -23.72 -0.46 23.19
C GLY A 199 -23.20 -1.75 23.82
N SER A 200 -24.11 -2.59 24.33
CA SER A 200 -23.75 -3.90 24.86
C SER A 200 -24.58 -5.03 24.24
N ALA A 201 -23.87 -6.07 23.81
CA ALA A 201 -24.43 -7.31 23.30
C ALA A 201 -23.73 -8.51 23.96
N GLY A 202 -24.50 -9.50 24.42
CA GLY A 202 -23.96 -10.67 25.13
C GLY A 202 -23.23 -10.36 26.45
N GLY A 203 -23.35 -9.15 26.98
CA GLY A 203 -22.57 -8.67 28.14
C GLY A 203 -21.22 -8.04 27.78
N ASN A 204 -20.81 -8.05 26.51
CA ASN A 204 -19.63 -7.34 26.00
C ASN A 204 -20.00 -5.93 25.55
N GLN A 205 -19.01 -5.04 25.41
CA GLN A 205 -19.17 -3.73 24.79
C GLN A 205 -18.87 -3.83 23.29
N VAL A 206 -19.77 -3.34 22.43
CA VAL A 206 -19.75 -3.56 20.97
C VAL A 206 -20.18 -2.31 20.21
N LEU A 207 -19.85 -2.24 18.91
CA LEU A 207 -20.56 -1.35 17.99
C LEU A 207 -21.94 -1.95 17.68
N VAL A 208 -23.01 -1.25 18.04
CA VAL A 208 -24.38 -1.58 17.66
C VAL A 208 -24.75 -0.80 16.39
N LEU A 209 -25.14 -1.55 15.35
CA LEU A 209 -25.68 -1.06 14.09
C LEU A 209 -27.21 -1.13 14.19
N SER A 210 -27.85 -0.04 14.62
CA SER A 210 -29.31 0.05 14.81
C SER A 210 -29.99 0.64 13.59
N GLY A 211 -30.99 -0.06 13.05
CA GLY A 211 -31.79 0.38 11.91
C GLY A 211 -33.23 -0.07 12.02
N SER A 212 -34.16 0.66 11.41
CA SER A 212 -35.60 0.39 11.48
C SER A 212 -36.25 0.10 10.13
N ASN A 213 -35.47 0.14 9.03
CA ASN A 213 -35.98 -0.06 7.68
C ASN A 213 -36.16 -1.57 7.41
N ALA A 214 -37.38 -1.99 7.06
CA ALA A 214 -37.67 -3.39 6.75
C ALA A 214 -37.09 -3.86 5.40
N GLY A 215 -36.75 -2.94 4.49
CA GLY A 215 -36.16 -3.24 3.19
C GLY A 215 -34.63 -3.25 3.20
N ARG A 216 -34.00 -2.09 3.46
CA ARG A 216 -32.54 -1.92 3.47
C ARG A 216 -32.08 -0.92 4.53
N ASN A 217 -31.14 -1.35 5.37
CA ASN A 217 -30.40 -0.52 6.31
C ASN A 217 -28.97 -0.31 5.78
N VAL A 218 -28.47 0.92 5.81
CA VAL A 218 -27.13 1.28 5.36
C VAL A 218 -26.38 1.91 6.54
N PHE A 219 -25.15 1.46 6.75
CA PHE A 219 -24.25 1.91 7.80
C PHE A 219 -22.88 2.25 7.20
N SER A 220 -22.21 3.25 7.77
CA SER A 220 -20.82 3.58 7.44
C SER A 220 -19.95 3.39 8.69
N LEU A 221 -18.84 2.67 8.55
CA LEU A 221 -17.87 2.37 9.60
C LEU A 221 -16.46 2.75 9.17
N THR A 222 -15.75 3.51 9.99
CA THR A 222 -14.31 3.72 9.82
C THR A 222 -13.52 2.58 10.45
N ALA A 223 -12.31 2.33 9.93
CA ALA A 223 -11.32 1.45 10.57
C ALA A 223 -11.07 1.83 12.04
N ALA A 224 -11.10 3.13 12.37
CA ALA A 224 -10.98 3.64 13.74
C ALA A 224 -12.18 3.25 14.64
N GLN A 225 -13.41 3.29 14.14
CA GLN A 225 -14.58 2.77 14.88
C GLN A 225 -14.45 1.26 15.11
N LEU A 226 -14.07 0.49 14.08
CA LEU A 226 -13.85 -0.96 14.18
C LEU A 226 -12.75 -1.34 15.18
N ALA A 227 -11.70 -0.52 15.29
CA ALA A 227 -10.66 -0.68 16.30
C ALA A 227 -11.10 -0.25 17.73
N SER A 228 -12.13 0.59 17.85
CA SER A 228 -12.56 1.14 19.15
C SER A 228 -13.32 0.15 20.04
N GLN A 229 -13.96 -0.87 19.47
CA GLN A 229 -14.75 -1.88 20.20
C GLN A 229 -14.35 -3.30 19.80
N SER A 230 -14.50 -4.26 20.72
CA SER A 230 -14.31 -5.68 20.44
C SER A 230 -15.64 -6.42 20.25
N GLY A 231 -16.39 -5.98 19.23
CA GLY A 231 -17.54 -6.72 18.70
C GLY A 231 -18.49 -5.87 17.87
N ILE A 232 -19.37 -6.55 17.14
CA ILE A 232 -20.42 -5.96 16.29
C ILE A 232 -21.77 -6.54 16.72
N GLY A 233 -22.79 -5.71 16.85
CA GLY A 233 -24.17 -6.13 17.08
C GLY A 233 -25.11 -5.54 16.03
N TYR A 234 -25.86 -6.40 15.32
CA TYR A 234 -26.91 -5.96 14.40
C TYR A 234 -28.26 -5.85 15.11
N ASP A 235 -28.83 -4.65 15.12
CA ASP A 235 -30.14 -4.32 15.68
C ASP A 235 -31.04 -3.79 14.55
N VAL A 236 -31.45 -4.71 13.67
CA VAL A 236 -32.18 -4.41 12.42
C VAL A 236 -33.32 -5.41 12.20
N PRO A 237 -34.42 -5.05 11.50
CA PRO A 237 -35.52 -5.96 11.22
C PRO A 237 -35.05 -7.25 10.53
N ALA A 238 -35.55 -8.39 11.00
CA ALA A 238 -35.36 -9.67 10.34
C ALA A 238 -35.86 -9.60 8.89
N GLY A 239 -35.11 -10.20 7.96
CA GLY A 239 -35.37 -10.16 6.52
C GLY A 239 -34.86 -8.91 5.80
N SER A 240 -34.48 -7.84 6.50
CA SER A 240 -33.93 -6.63 5.85
C SER A 240 -32.52 -6.86 5.28
N GLN A 241 -32.19 -6.12 4.21
CA GLN A 241 -30.81 -6.03 3.71
C GLN A 241 -29.99 -5.09 4.59
N VAL A 242 -28.70 -5.41 4.78
CA VAL A 242 -27.75 -4.60 5.53
C VAL A 242 -26.53 -4.35 4.65
N LEU A 243 -26.26 -3.09 4.33
CA LEU A 243 -24.97 -2.67 3.79
C LEU A 243 -24.14 -2.02 4.89
N VAL A 244 -22.91 -2.50 5.07
CA VAL A 244 -21.90 -1.89 5.93
C VAL A 244 -20.75 -1.41 5.04
N ASN A 245 -20.74 -0.12 4.72
CA ASN A 245 -19.63 0.52 4.01
C ASN A 245 -18.47 0.76 4.99
N VAL A 246 -17.29 0.24 4.69
CA VAL A 246 -16.08 0.40 5.52
C VAL A 246 -15.10 1.36 4.85
N THR A 247 -14.54 2.28 5.62
CA THR A 247 -13.59 3.30 5.13
C THR A 247 -12.34 3.40 6.01
N GLY A 248 -11.25 3.95 5.45
CA GLY A 248 -9.93 4.01 6.07
C GLY A 248 -9.05 2.81 5.71
N SER A 249 -7.78 2.89 6.08
CA SER A 249 -6.78 1.86 5.77
C SER A 249 -6.84 0.66 6.72
N ALA A 250 -6.46 -0.51 6.19
CA ALA A 250 -6.31 -1.79 6.90
C ALA A 250 -7.35 -2.09 8.03
N PRO A 251 -8.67 -2.05 7.74
CA PRO A 251 -9.72 -2.22 8.74
C PRO A 251 -9.67 -3.62 9.37
N ARG A 252 -9.77 -3.69 10.70
CA ARG A 252 -9.73 -4.94 11.47
C ARG A 252 -10.94 -5.08 12.38
N VAL A 253 -11.79 -6.06 12.10
CA VAL A 253 -12.97 -6.39 12.91
C VAL A 253 -12.57 -7.39 14.01
N THR A 254 -12.88 -7.09 15.26
CA THR A 254 -12.44 -7.89 16.42
C THR A 254 -13.57 -8.32 17.35
N GLY A 255 -13.29 -9.31 18.21
CA GLY A 255 -14.19 -9.68 19.30
C GLY A 255 -15.32 -10.61 18.85
N GLN A 256 -16.58 -10.31 19.16
CA GLN A 256 -17.71 -11.21 18.86
C GLN A 256 -18.84 -10.51 18.10
N MET A 257 -19.48 -11.25 17.19
CA MET A 257 -20.62 -10.77 16.40
C MET A 257 -21.95 -11.25 16.98
N TRP A 258 -22.94 -10.36 16.99
CA TRP A 258 -24.26 -10.56 17.62
C TRP A 258 -25.39 -10.08 16.73
N ILE A 259 -26.57 -10.69 16.89
CA ILE A 259 -27.84 -10.28 16.25
C ILE A 259 -28.90 -10.13 17.35
N GLN A 260 -29.71 -9.08 17.27
CA GLN A 260 -30.86 -8.88 18.16
C GLN A 260 -32.06 -9.69 17.66
N GLN A 261 -32.49 -10.73 18.39
CA GLN A 261 -33.63 -11.57 18.01
C GLN A 261 -34.50 -11.93 19.22
N GLY A 262 -35.83 -11.95 19.03
CA GLY A 262 -36.76 -12.43 20.07
C GLY A 262 -36.76 -11.61 21.37
N GLY A 263 -36.24 -10.38 21.35
CA GLY A 263 -36.09 -9.52 22.52
C GLY A 263 -34.73 -9.60 23.23
N GLY A 264 -33.71 -10.24 22.65
CA GLY A 264 -32.36 -10.25 23.21
C GLY A 264 -31.25 -10.61 22.23
N TRP A 265 -30.01 -10.37 22.65
CA TRP A 265 -28.82 -10.60 21.85
C TRP A 265 -28.46 -12.08 21.75
N GLN A 266 -28.32 -12.58 20.53
CA GLN A 266 -27.84 -13.93 20.21
C GLN A 266 -26.53 -13.84 19.44
N GLN A 267 -25.61 -14.78 19.68
CA GLN A 267 -24.31 -14.81 18.99
C GLN A 267 -24.47 -15.35 17.57
N VAL A 268 -23.74 -14.76 16.61
CA VAL A 268 -23.77 -15.20 15.21
C VAL A 268 -23.36 -16.67 15.08
N SER A 269 -24.20 -17.39 14.35
CA SER A 269 -24.20 -18.82 14.05
C SER A 269 -25.12 -19.08 12.84
N ASP A 270 -25.04 -20.24 12.19
CA ASP A 270 -25.86 -20.57 11.01
C ASP A 270 -27.35 -20.30 11.25
N THR A 271 -27.89 -20.82 12.35
CA THR A 271 -29.30 -20.72 12.71
C THR A 271 -29.73 -19.28 13.00
N THR A 272 -28.91 -18.49 13.70
CA THR A 272 -29.23 -17.06 13.88
C THR A 272 -29.18 -16.31 12.55
N MET A 273 -28.24 -16.65 11.66
CA MET A 273 -28.14 -16.01 10.34
C MET A 273 -29.31 -16.35 9.42
N GLU A 274 -30.09 -17.42 9.69
CA GLU A 274 -31.22 -17.87 8.85
C GLU A 274 -32.18 -16.73 8.46
N SER A 275 -32.49 -15.83 9.40
CA SER A 275 -33.42 -14.71 9.17
C SER A 275 -32.76 -13.43 8.62
N TRP A 276 -31.44 -13.41 8.39
CA TRP A 276 -30.70 -12.28 7.80
C TRP A 276 -29.78 -12.76 6.66
N PRO A 277 -30.32 -13.12 5.48
CA PRO A 277 -29.50 -13.53 4.34
C PRO A 277 -28.74 -12.36 3.68
N GLY A 278 -29.26 -11.13 3.79
CA GLY A 278 -28.80 -9.97 3.01
C GLY A 278 -27.80 -9.05 3.70
N ILE A 279 -26.84 -9.57 4.48
CA ILE A 279 -25.77 -8.76 5.08
C ILE A 279 -24.56 -8.69 4.13
N LEU A 280 -24.13 -7.47 3.80
CA LEU A 280 -23.00 -7.16 2.91
C LEU A 280 -22.05 -6.14 3.56
N TRP A 281 -20.80 -6.54 3.76
CA TRP A 281 -19.69 -5.66 4.13
C TRP A 281 -18.97 -5.23 2.87
N ASN A 282 -18.95 -3.93 2.59
CA ASN A 282 -18.34 -3.34 1.41
C ASN A 282 -17.09 -2.57 1.79
N TYR A 283 -15.95 -2.87 1.19
CA TYR A 283 -14.67 -2.19 1.43
C TYR A 283 -13.98 -1.87 0.11
N THR A 284 -13.90 -0.57 -0.21
CA THR A 284 -13.36 -0.07 -1.49
C THR A 284 -11.82 0.03 -1.52
N GLY A 285 -11.17 -0.03 -0.35
CA GLY A 285 -9.72 0.11 -0.22
C GLY A 285 -8.92 -1.13 -0.68
N ALA A 286 -7.63 -0.92 -0.94
CA ALA A 286 -6.73 -1.96 -1.46
C ALA A 286 -5.94 -2.74 -0.39
N ASP A 287 -6.01 -2.29 0.87
CA ASP A 287 -5.21 -2.78 2.01
C ASP A 287 -5.69 -4.16 2.53
N THR A 288 -5.26 -4.54 3.74
CA THR A 288 -5.69 -5.77 4.40
C THR A 288 -6.98 -5.58 5.21
N PHE A 289 -8.09 -6.13 4.74
CA PHE A 289 -9.32 -6.28 5.54
C PHE A 289 -9.17 -7.49 6.46
N THR A 290 -9.01 -7.25 7.76
CA THR A 290 -8.70 -8.30 8.75
C THR A 290 -9.93 -8.74 9.52
N VAL A 291 -10.26 -10.03 9.46
CA VAL A 291 -11.31 -10.66 10.28
C VAL A 291 -10.64 -11.41 11.44
N GLN A 292 -10.79 -10.90 12.66
CA GLN A 292 -10.24 -11.53 13.87
C GLN A 292 -11.29 -11.61 14.99
N VAL A 293 -12.35 -12.36 14.72
CA VAL A 293 -13.45 -12.62 15.65
C VAL A 293 -13.25 -13.93 16.42
N GLY A 294 -13.70 -13.97 17.67
CA GLY A 294 -13.82 -15.13 18.56
C GLY A 294 -15.25 -15.72 18.58
N SER A 295 -15.97 -15.56 17.48
CA SER A 295 -17.28 -16.15 17.17
C SER A 295 -17.27 -16.56 15.69
N ALA A 296 -18.41 -17.02 15.16
CA ALA A 296 -18.58 -17.00 13.70
C ALA A 296 -18.58 -15.55 13.17
N TRP A 297 -18.16 -15.38 11.92
CA TRP A 297 -18.37 -14.16 11.14
C TRP A 297 -19.73 -14.23 10.43
N GLY A 298 -20.46 -13.12 10.36
CA GLY A 298 -21.80 -13.06 9.75
C GLY A 298 -21.93 -11.96 8.70
N GLY A 299 -22.06 -12.38 7.43
CA GLY A 299 -22.29 -11.52 6.27
C GLY A 299 -21.33 -11.80 5.11
N THR A 300 -21.72 -11.44 3.89
CA THR A 300 -20.81 -11.45 2.73
C THR A 300 -19.80 -10.32 2.84
N ILE A 301 -18.54 -10.59 2.51
CA ILE A 301 -17.49 -9.58 2.33
C ILE A 301 -17.35 -9.29 0.82
N LEU A 302 -17.49 -8.02 0.45
CA LEU A 302 -17.16 -7.44 -0.84
C LEU A 302 -16.00 -6.47 -0.63
N ALA A 303 -14.78 -6.97 -0.83
CA ALA A 303 -13.55 -6.20 -0.67
C ALA A 303 -12.65 -6.42 -1.90
N PRO A 304 -13.11 -6.07 -3.12
CA PRO A 304 -12.58 -6.61 -4.37
C PRO A 304 -11.15 -6.17 -4.69
N ARG A 305 -10.69 -5.05 -4.11
CA ARG A 305 -9.32 -4.55 -4.19
C ARG A 305 -8.42 -5.01 -3.04
N ALA A 306 -9.00 -5.56 -1.97
CA ALA A 306 -8.34 -5.81 -0.70
C ALA A 306 -7.74 -7.21 -0.59
N PHE A 307 -6.71 -7.35 0.24
CA PHE A 307 -6.35 -8.63 0.82
C PHE A 307 -7.29 -8.91 2.00
N VAL A 308 -8.06 -10.00 1.98
CA VAL A 308 -8.85 -10.43 3.12
C VAL A 308 -8.05 -11.45 3.93
N ASP A 309 -7.75 -11.14 5.18
CA ASP A 309 -7.08 -12.05 6.11
C ASP A 309 -8.01 -12.44 7.25
N VAL A 310 -8.40 -13.71 7.30
CA VAL A 310 -9.21 -14.28 8.38
C VAL A 310 -8.27 -14.81 9.46
N ALA A 311 -7.63 -13.88 10.16
CA ALA A 311 -6.70 -14.14 11.28
C ALA A 311 -7.35 -14.94 12.43
N SER A 312 -8.65 -14.74 12.69
CA SER A 312 -9.45 -15.68 13.49
C SER A 312 -10.94 -15.64 13.17
N ALA A 313 -11.56 -16.82 13.14
CA ALA A 313 -13.01 -16.99 13.24
C ALA A 313 -13.32 -18.34 13.89
N GLY A 314 -14.58 -18.58 14.28
CA GLY A 314 -15.08 -19.95 14.45
C GLY A 314 -15.28 -20.61 13.08
N HIS A 315 -15.92 -19.88 12.18
CA HIS A 315 -16.14 -20.13 10.75
C HIS A 315 -16.70 -18.82 10.15
N THR A 316 -16.73 -18.68 8.82
CA THR A 316 -17.32 -17.49 8.16
C THR A 316 -18.61 -17.83 7.44
N ILE A 317 -19.72 -17.17 7.81
CA ILE A 317 -21.05 -17.41 7.26
C ILE A 317 -21.39 -16.30 6.26
N GLY A 318 -21.15 -16.56 4.96
CA GLY A 318 -21.33 -15.58 3.90
C GLY A 318 -20.68 -16.03 2.59
N GLN A 319 -20.40 -15.07 1.71
CA GLN A 319 -19.39 -15.21 0.65
C GLN A 319 -18.19 -14.31 0.97
N ILE A 320 -17.01 -14.63 0.47
CA ILE A 320 -15.83 -13.76 0.54
C ILE A 320 -15.39 -13.41 -0.89
N ILE A 321 -15.49 -12.13 -1.23
CA ILE A 321 -15.06 -11.55 -2.51
C ILE A 321 -13.88 -10.64 -2.23
N ALA A 322 -12.70 -10.98 -2.76
CA ALA A 322 -11.42 -10.33 -2.39
C ALA A 322 -10.43 -10.26 -3.56
N ARG A 323 -9.46 -9.33 -3.53
CA ARG A 323 -8.29 -9.44 -4.42
C ARG A 323 -7.50 -10.71 -4.11
N LYS A 324 -7.26 -10.96 -2.83
CA LYS A 324 -6.45 -12.05 -2.28
C LYS A 324 -7.09 -12.56 -0.98
N LEU A 325 -6.99 -13.85 -0.66
CA LEU A 325 -7.61 -14.42 0.56
C LEU A 325 -6.63 -15.29 1.36
N SER A 326 -6.56 -15.04 2.66
CA SER A 326 -5.93 -15.90 3.68
C SER A 326 -6.99 -16.35 4.68
N SER A 327 -7.17 -17.65 4.89
CA SER A 327 -8.08 -18.18 5.91
C SER A 327 -7.75 -19.61 6.34
N GLY A 328 -7.34 -19.75 7.60
CA GLY A 328 -7.23 -21.06 8.28
C GLY A 328 -8.58 -21.68 8.66
N PHE A 329 -9.71 -21.03 8.36
CA PHE A 329 -11.03 -21.33 8.91
C PHE A 329 -12.03 -21.77 7.85
N GLU A 330 -13.08 -22.46 8.28
CA GLU A 330 -14.13 -23.00 7.40
C GLU A 330 -15.06 -21.89 6.86
N THR A 331 -15.47 -22.01 5.60
CA THR A 331 -16.43 -21.08 4.97
C THR A 331 -17.79 -21.76 4.79
N HIS A 332 -18.77 -21.34 5.59
CA HIS A 332 -20.13 -21.90 5.59
C HIS A 332 -20.95 -21.31 4.43
N GLN A 333 -21.75 -22.15 3.77
CA GLN A 333 -22.40 -21.76 2.52
C GLN A 333 -23.62 -20.86 2.77
N ARG A 334 -23.40 -19.53 2.80
CA ARG A 334 -24.48 -18.54 2.86
C ARG A 334 -24.34 -17.48 1.77
N LEU A 335 -24.75 -17.84 0.57
CA LEU A 335 -24.73 -16.97 -0.60
C LEU A 335 -25.59 -15.70 -0.38
N PHE A 336 -25.12 -14.55 -0.84
CA PHE A 336 -25.90 -13.31 -0.81
C PHE A 336 -27.13 -13.44 -1.75
N PRO A 337 -28.29 -12.84 -1.42
CA PRO A 337 -29.47 -12.90 -2.28
C PRO A 337 -29.22 -12.45 -3.71
N ASN A 338 -29.87 -13.13 -4.67
CA ASN A 338 -29.84 -12.78 -6.10
C ASN A 338 -30.53 -11.45 -6.46
N THR A 339 -30.86 -10.61 -5.46
CA THR A 339 -31.40 -9.27 -5.58
C THR A 339 -30.71 -8.33 -4.59
N LEU A 340 -30.02 -7.29 -5.08
CA LEU A 340 -29.51 -6.19 -4.26
C LEU A 340 -30.33 -4.93 -4.54
N CYS A 341 -30.64 -4.19 -3.49
CA CYS A 341 -31.36 -2.93 -3.56
C CYS A 341 -30.37 -1.75 -3.74
N VAL A 342 -30.03 -1.42 -4.98
CA VAL A 342 -29.10 -0.32 -5.33
C VAL A 342 -29.87 1.00 -5.47
N PRO A 343 -29.29 2.18 -5.14
CA PRO A 343 -29.92 3.48 -5.44
C PRO A 343 -30.18 3.63 -6.95
N GLY A 344 -31.19 4.41 -7.32
CA GLY A 344 -31.69 4.49 -8.70
C GLY A 344 -30.71 5.15 -9.68
N ALA A 345 -29.82 4.36 -10.29
CA ALA A 345 -28.91 4.83 -11.34
C ALA A 345 -29.67 5.18 -12.64
N GLY A 346 -29.67 6.47 -13.00
CA GLY A 346 -30.19 6.94 -14.28
C GLY A 346 -29.18 6.67 -15.42
N GLY A 347 -29.28 5.51 -16.07
CA GLY A 347 -28.64 5.27 -17.37
C GLY A 347 -27.18 4.79 -17.35
N GLY A 348 -26.88 3.70 -16.65
CA GLY A 348 -25.65 2.91 -16.85
C GLY A 348 -25.98 1.57 -17.51
N THR A 349 -25.41 1.26 -18.68
CA THR A 349 -25.80 0.08 -19.48
C THR A 349 -24.86 -1.11 -19.32
N GLY A 350 -25.39 -2.25 -18.85
CA GLY A 350 -24.82 -3.58 -19.12
C GLY A 350 -24.44 -4.41 -17.90
N THR A 351 -25.36 -5.27 -17.44
CA THR A 351 -24.97 -6.44 -16.63
C THR A 351 -24.28 -7.46 -17.56
N PRO A 352 -23.05 -7.92 -17.25
CA PRO A 352 -22.34 -8.88 -18.10
C PRO A 352 -22.99 -10.28 -18.05
N THR A 353 -23.94 -10.51 -18.96
CA THR A 353 -24.53 -11.84 -19.21
C THR A 353 -23.63 -12.60 -20.19
N PRO A 354 -23.21 -13.85 -19.93
CA PRO A 354 -22.28 -14.57 -20.78
C PRO A 354 -22.96 -15.10 -22.07
N THR A 355 -23.00 -14.27 -23.11
CA THR A 355 -23.55 -14.59 -24.45
C THR A 355 -22.64 -14.04 -25.56
N ALA A 356 -22.62 -14.67 -26.75
CA ALA A 356 -21.57 -14.50 -27.75
C ALA A 356 -21.79 -13.39 -28.82
N SER A 357 -20.69 -12.72 -29.19
CA SER A 357 -20.31 -12.16 -30.51
C SER A 357 -21.26 -11.23 -31.31
N GLY A 358 -20.85 -9.97 -31.58
CA GLY A 358 -21.45 -9.16 -32.67
C GLY A 358 -21.22 -7.62 -32.74
N SER A 359 -20.08 -7.17 -33.28
CA SER A 359 -19.81 -5.99 -34.17
C SER A 359 -20.41 -4.56 -34.02
N ALA A 360 -19.53 -3.54 -34.20
CA ALA A 360 -19.70 -2.25 -34.98
C ALA A 360 -19.99 -0.83 -34.37
N THR A 361 -18.90 -0.05 -34.11
CA THR A 361 -18.52 1.32 -34.65
C THR A 361 -19.37 2.64 -34.40
N PRO A 362 -18.84 3.91 -34.61
CA PRO A 362 -18.82 4.95 -33.53
C PRO A 362 -19.02 6.46 -33.94
N THR A 363 -18.66 7.41 -33.05
CA THR A 363 -18.33 8.87 -33.28
C THR A 363 -17.66 9.49 -32.00
N GLY A 364 -17.08 10.71 -31.92
CA GLY A 364 -16.93 11.80 -32.91
C GLY A 364 -15.96 12.98 -32.61
N GLY A 365 -15.79 13.50 -31.37
CA GLY A 365 -14.90 14.66 -31.01
C GLY A 365 -15.64 16.01 -30.75
N PRO A 366 -14.97 17.20 -30.59
CA PRO A 366 -13.52 17.51 -30.55
C PRO A 366 -13.08 18.41 -29.33
N THR A 367 -11.86 19.00 -29.37
CA THR A 367 -11.21 19.80 -28.27
C THR A 367 -10.50 21.07 -28.81
N ALA A 368 -10.09 22.02 -27.95
CA ALA A 368 -9.34 23.24 -28.30
C ALA A 368 -8.22 23.59 -27.29
N THR A 369 -7.26 24.46 -27.68
CA THR A 369 -5.95 24.69 -27.02
C THR A 369 -5.58 26.18 -26.92
N VAL A 370 -4.76 26.58 -25.93
CA VAL A 370 -4.14 27.93 -25.80
C VAL A 370 -2.69 27.80 -25.29
N THR A 371 -1.82 28.77 -25.62
CA THR A 371 -0.37 28.80 -25.34
C THR A 371 0.07 30.15 -24.77
N VAL A 372 1.08 30.19 -23.88
CA VAL A 372 1.78 31.41 -23.41
C VAL A 372 3.30 31.16 -23.32
N THR A 373 4.11 32.22 -23.42
CA THR A 373 5.59 32.20 -23.50
C THR A 373 6.21 33.05 -22.38
N GLU A 374 7.38 32.66 -21.86
CA GLU A 374 8.16 33.41 -20.86
C GLU A 374 9.62 33.65 -21.29
N THR A 375 10.33 34.60 -20.65
CA THR A 375 11.67 35.09 -21.08
C THR A 375 12.70 35.10 -19.94
N ALA A 376 13.94 34.65 -20.20
CA ALA A 376 14.99 34.48 -19.19
C ALA A 376 16.20 35.42 -19.37
N THR A 377 16.97 35.62 -18.29
CA THR A 377 18.32 36.24 -18.28
C THR A 377 19.11 35.68 -17.08
N ALA A 378 20.44 35.50 -17.20
CA ALA A 378 21.23 34.61 -16.33
C ALA A 378 22.67 35.14 -16.05
N THR A 379 23.54 34.29 -15.45
CA THR A 379 25.02 34.40 -15.24
C THR A 379 25.45 34.75 -13.79
N ALA A 380 26.42 34.12 -13.12
CA ALA A 380 27.06 32.79 -13.24
C ALA A 380 27.86 32.44 -11.95
N THR A 381 28.38 31.22 -11.84
CA THR A 381 29.03 30.63 -10.63
C THR A 381 30.57 30.47 -10.79
N ALA A 382 31.32 30.38 -9.68
CA ALA A 382 32.78 30.26 -9.66
C ALA A 382 33.30 28.82 -9.40
N THR A 383 34.55 28.56 -9.79
CA THR A 383 35.19 27.22 -9.86
C THR A 383 36.34 27.07 -8.86
N GLN A 384 36.64 25.83 -8.43
CA GLN A 384 37.89 25.48 -7.74
C GLN A 384 38.73 24.47 -8.55
N THR A 385 40.06 24.58 -8.46
CA THR A 385 41.02 23.73 -9.17
C THR A 385 42.12 23.30 -8.20
N ALA A 386 42.50 22.02 -8.22
CA ALA A 386 43.65 21.50 -7.48
C ALA A 386 44.75 21.03 -8.46
N THR A 387 46.01 21.37 -8.15
CA THR A 387 47.18 21.01 -8.96
C THR A 387 48.06 20.04 -8.17
N ALA A 388 48.50 18.95 -8.80
CA ALA A 388 49.39 17.97 -8.19
C ALA A 388 50.83 18.10 -8.73
N THR A 389 51.81 17.92 -7.83
CA THR A 389 53.24 17.86 -8.14
C THR A 389 53.83 16.64 -7.42
N ALA A 390 54.58 15.80 -8.13
CA ALA A 390 55.13 14.55 -7.60
C ALA A 390 56.68 14.58 -7.53
N THR A 391 57.22 13.88 -6.53
CA THR A 391 58.66 13.63 -6.35
C THR A 391 58.82 12.20 -5.82
N ALA A 392 59.69 11.39 -6.44
CA ALA A 392 59.80 9.95 -6.16
C ALA A 392 60.97 9.59 -5.23
N THR A 393 60.89 8.42 -4.60
CA THR A 393 62.00 7.74 -3.89
C THR A 393 61.71 6.23 -3.83
N GLU A 394 62.71 5.40 -4.12
CA GLU A 394 62.55 3.94 -4.30
C GLU A 394 62.89 3.11 -3.05
N THR A 395 62.26 1.95 -2.89
CA THR A 395 62.72 0.82 -2.05
C THR A 395 62.07 -0.47 -2.56
N ALA A 396 62.82 -1.57 -2.62
CA ALA A 396 62.38 -2.83 -3.25
C ALA A 396 62.23 -4.00 -2.25
N THR A 397 61.38 -4.97 -2.58
CA THR A 397 61.23 -6.27 -1.89
C THR A 397 60.70 -7.30 -2.89
N ALA A 398 61.07 -8.58 -2.75
CA ALA A 398 60.84 -9.60 -3.78
C ALA A 398 60.10 -10.84 -3.23
N THR A 399 59.25 -11.42 -4.09
CA THR A 399 58.50 -12.67 -3.86
C THR A 399 58.54 -13.50 -5.14
N ALA A 400 58.61 -14.83 -5.04
CA ALA A 400 58.71 -15.73 -6.19
C ALA A 400 57.55 -16.72 -6.24
N THR A 401 57.06 -17.01 -7.45
CA THR A 401 55.97 -17.95 -7.74
C THR A 401 56.38 -18.83 -8.92
N ALA A 402 56.10 -20.13 -8.86
CA ALA A 402 56.37 -21.07 -9.93
C ALA A 402 55.09 -21.41 -10.72
N THR A 403 55.20 -21.51 -12.04
CA THR A 403 54.10 -21.84 -12.95
C THR A 403 54.50 -23.04 -13.81
N ALA A 404 53.63 -24.06 -13.87
CA ALA A 404 53.78 -25.20 -14.76
C ALA A 404 52.77 -25.10 -15.92
N THR A 405 53.20 -25.44 -17.13
CA THR A 405 52.37 -25.39 -18.35
C THR A 405 52.26 -26.80 -18.94
N ALA A 406 51.02 -27.28 -19.14
CA ALA A 406 50.76 -28.56 -19.78
C ALA A 406 50.04 -28.35 -21.12
N THR A 407 50.71 -28.70 -22.22
CA THR A 407 50.13 -28.66 -23.58
C THR A 407 49.74 -30.07 -24.00
N ALA A 408 48.47 -30.27 -24.37
CA ALA A 408 47.97 -31.56 -24.83
C ALA A 408 47.50 -31.49 -26.30
N THR A 409 48.26 -32.13 -27.19
CA THR A 409 47.82 -32.45 -28.56
C THR A 409 47.73 -33.96 -28.68
N ALA A 410 46.61 -34.48 -29.19
CA ALA A 410 46.32 -35.91 -29.15
C ALA A 410 47.12 -36.72 -30.19
N THR A 411 47.64 -37.89 -29.78
CA THR A 411 47.43 -39.20 -30.45
C THR A 411 47.98 -40.35 -29.60
N ALA A 412 47.14 -41.38 -29.42
CA ALA A 412 47.40 -42.78 -29.06
C ALA A 412 48.67 -43.21 -28.26
N THR A 413 48.41 -43.75 -27.05
CA THR A 413 48.97 -45.02 -26.51
C THR A 413 50.36 -45.05 -25.85
N ALA A 414 50.34 -45.47 -24.57
CA ALA A 414 51.39 -46.12 -23.77
C ALA A 414 52.64 -45.32 -23.33
N THR A 415 52.56 -44.83 -22.07
CA THR A 415 53.56 -44.97 -20.98
C THR A 415 55.06 -45.00 -21.31
N GLU A 416 55.77 -43.92 -20.93
CA GLU A 416 57.05 -43.99 -20.20
C GLU A 416 57.12 -42.84 -19.17
N THR A 417 58.18 -42.77 -18.34
CA THR A 417 58.33 -41.81 -17.22
C THR A 417 59.69 -41.13 -17.27
N VAL A 418 59.73 -39.80 -17.09
CA VAL A 418 60.97 -39.00 -17.05
C VAL A 418 60.91 -38.00 -15.90
N THR A 419 62.08 -37.68 -15.31
CA THR A 419 62.27 -36.74 -14.20
C THR A 419 62.87 -35.43 -14.70
N GLU A 420 62.39 -34.29 -14.21
CA GLU A 420 62.94 -32.96 -14.54
C GLU A 420 63.88 -32.40 -13.46
N THR A 421 64.71 -31.43 -13.84
CA THR A 421 65.61 -30.66 -12.96
C THR A 421 65.46 -29.18 -13.27
N ALA A 422 65.29 -28.35 -12.24
CA ALA A 422 64.98 -26.93 -12.39
C ALA A 422 66.22 -26.06 -12.69
N THR A 423 65.98 -24.92 -13.32
CA THR A 423 66.92 -23.78 -13.42
C THR A 423 66.08 -22.50 -13.45
N ALA A 424 66.54 -21.44 -12.78
CA ALA A 424 65.76 -20.22 -12.57
C ALA A 424 66.49 -18.97 -13.07
N THR A 425 65.72 -18.02 -13.61
CA THR A 425 66.18 -16.72 -14.12
C THR A 425 65.22 -15.63 -13.63
N THR A 426 65.75 -14.49 -13.20
CA THR A 426 64.99 -13.38 -12.61
C THR A 426 64.89 -12.17 -13.53
N THR A 427 63.69 -11.59 -13.64
CA THR A 427 63.43 -10.30 -14.30
C THR A 427 62.66 -9.40 -13.33
N ALA A 428 62.97 -8.10 -13.30
CA ALA A 428 62.32 -7.11 -12.42
C ALA A 428 61.35 -6.22 -13.21
N THR A 429 60.32 -5.72 -12.52
CA THR A 429 59.32 -4.77 -13.05
C THR A 429 58.96 -3.76 -11.97
N VAL A 430 58.77 -2.49 -12.34
CA VAL A 430 58.47 -1.38 -11.42
C VAL A 430 56.99 -1.00 -11.50
N THR A 431 56.43 -0.47 -10.42
CA THR A 431 55.07 0.10 -10.39
C THR A 431 55.06 1.26 -9.39
N GLU A 432 54.56 2.42 -9.82
CA GLU A 432 54.46 3.62 -8.99
C GLU A 432 53.11 3.72 -8.28
N THR A 433 53.08 4.43 -7.15
CA THR A 433 51.84 4.83 -6.45
C THR A 433 52.01 6.24 -5.90
N ALA A 434 51.16 7.17 -6.33
CA ALA A 434 51.14 8.53 -5.80
C ALA A 434 50.15 8.67 -4.64
N THR A 435 50.47 9.50 -3.64
CA THR A 435 49.56 9.86 -2.55
C THR A 435 49.44 11.37 -2.46
N ALA A 436 48.24 11.91 -2.68
CA ALA A 436 47.98 13.33 -2.57
C ALA A 436 47.46 13.68 -1.17
N THR A 437 47.97 14.77 -0.59
CA THR A 437 47.47 15.35 0.67
C THR A 437 46.97 16.76 0.39
N ALA A 438 45.66 16.96 0.50
CA ALA A 438 45.03 18.27 0.33
C ALA A 438 44.94 19.01 1.68
N THR A 439 45.44 20.24 1.73
CA THR A 439 45.26 21.14 2.88
C THR A 439 44.19 22.17 2.53
N ALA A 440 43.03 22.10 3.19
CA ALA A 440 41.91 23.01 2.93
C ALA A 440 42.05 24.33 3.71
N THR A 441 42.01 25.46 3.00
CA THR A 441 41.84 26.80 3.58
C THR A 441 40.49 27.34 3.15
N GLN A 442 39.54 27.45 4.08
CA GLN A 442 38.20 27.95 3.80
C GLN A 442 38.12 29.47 4.01
N THR A 443 37.57 30.17 3.03
CA THR A 443 37.11 31.57 3.16
C THR A 443 35.62 31.59 2.84
N ALA A 444 34.79 31.87 3.84
CA ALA A 444 33.33 31.81 3.70
C ALA A 444 32.71 33.22 3.61
N THR A 445 31.89 33.44 2.59
CA THR A 445 30.89 34.52 2.51
C THR A 445 29.59 33.89 2.00
N ALA A 446 28.45 34.25 2.59
CA ALA A 446 27.25 33.42 2.55
C ALA A 446 26.50 33.39 1.20
N THR A 447 26.00 32.20 0.84
CA THR A 447 24.89 32.00 -0.10
C THR A 447 23.57 32.24 0.64
N ALA A 448 22.59 32.87 -0.02
CA ALA A 448 21.28 33.12 0.57
C ALA A 448 20.38 31.86 0.51
N THR A 449 19.82 31.46 1.65
CA THR A 449 18.75 30.46 1.73
C THR A 449 17.48 30.96 1.06
N ALA A 450 16.80 30.10 0.30
CA ALA A 450 15.45 30.37 -0.19
C ALA A 450 14.41 30.21 0.93
N THR A 451 14.36 31.17 1.87
CA THR A 451 13.29 31.24 2.86
C THR A 451 12.01 31.72 2.18
N VAL A 452 11.02 30.83 2.03
CA VAL A 452 9.66 31.20 1.61
C VAL A 452 8.97 31.92 2.77
N THR A 453 9.25 33.22 2.92
CA THR A 453 8.50 34.11 3.81
C THR A 453 7.32 34.67 3.03
N GLU A 454 6.17 33.99 3.10
CA GLU A 454 4.92 34.57 2.59
C GLU A 454 4.60 35.86 3.34
N THR A 455 4.85 36.99 2.66
CA THR A 455 4.57 38.31 3.17
C THR A 455 3.29 38.79 2.52
N VAL A 456 2.15 38.55 3.18
CA VAL A 456 0.83 38.98 2.69
C VAL A 456 0.76 40.50 2.69
N THR A 457 1.14 41.11 1.57
CA THR A 457 1.01 42.56 1.35
C THR A 457 -0.46 42.88 1.08
N SER A 458 -1.19 43.26 2.14
CA SER A 458 -2.56 43.75 2.05
C SER A 458 -2.62 45.04 1.21
N SER A 459 -2.95 44.91 -0.08
CA SER A 459 -3.22 46.02 -1.00
C SER A 459 -4.73 46.35 -0.96
N PRO A 460 -5.15 47.63 -1.09
CA PRO A 460 -6.46 48.06 -0.59
C PRO A 460 -7.65 47.58 -1.44
N SER A 461 -8.76 47.34 -0.74
CA SER A 461 -10.07 46.97 -1.31
C SER A 461 -10.55 47.96 -2.40
N PRO A 462 -11.03 47.48 -3.56
CA PRO A 462 -11.76 48.31 -4.51
C PRO A 462 -13.16 48.63 -3.96
N THR A 463 -13.43 49.92 -3.76
CA THR A 463 -14.72 50.42 -3.23
C THR A 463 -15.91 49.98 -4.07
N ALA A 464 -16.93 49.39 -3.42
CA ALA A 464 -18.18 49.01 -4.07
C ALA A 464 -18.95 50.23 -4.63
N SER A 465 -19.59 50.05 -5.79
CA SER A 465 -20.50 51.03 -6.42
C SER A 465 -21.69 50.28 -7.07
N PRO A 466 -22.92 50.81 -7.05
CA PRO A 466 -24.10 49.95 -7.02
C PRO A 466 -24.77 49.62 -8.37
N THR A 467 -25.20 48.36 -8.48
CA THR A 467 -26.41 47.85 -9.16
C THR A 467 -26.73 48.22 -10.62
N THR A 468 -26.76 47.20 -11.48
CA THR A 468 -27.84 46.98 -12.45
C THR A 468 -28.24 45.50 -12.50
N PRO A 469 -29.54 45.13 -12.53
CA PRO A 469 -29.97 43.73 -12.62
C PRO A 469 -30.30 43.31 -14.06
N GLY A 470 -29.69 42.22 -14.55
CA GLY A 470 -30.12 41.57 -15.79
C GLY A 470 -29.08 40.67 -16.47
N GLY A 471 -29.22 39.35 -16.33
CA GLY A 471 -28.45 38.35 -17.10
C GLY A 471 -28.21 37.05 -16.33
N PRO A 472 -28.73 35.89 -16.78
CA PRO A 472 -28.42 34.59 -16.18
C PRO A 472 -27.09 34.06 -16.73
N GLY A 473 -26.00 34.26 -15.98
CA GLY A 473 -24.66 33.84 -16.43
C GLY A 473 -23.54 33.98 -15.38
N GLY A 474 -23.89 34.09 -14.09
CA GLY A 474 -22.88 34.04 -13.03
C GLY A 474 -22.33 32.63 -12.86
N THR A 475 -21.00 32.51 -12.73
CA THR A 475 -20.38 31.32 -12.14
C THR A 475 -20.96 31.09 -10.75
N PRO A 476 -21.34 29.86 -10.36
CA PRO A 476 -21.92 29.60 -9.05
C PRO A 476 -20.92 29.97 -7.95
N GLU A 477 -21.39 30.70 -6.92
CA GLU A 477 -20.60 31.02 -5.74
C GLU A 477 -20.28 29.71 -4.98
N ARG A 478 -18.99 29.46 -4.73
CA ARG A 478 -18.46 28.22 -4.13
C ARG A 478 -17.31 28.51 -3.18
N SER A 479 -17.13 27.63 -2.20
CA SER A 479 -15.92 27.56 -1.39
C SER A 479 -14.80 26.83 -2.14
N ASP A 480 -13.55 27.07 -1.73
CA ASP A 480 -12.36 26.41 -2.27
C ASP A 480 -11.36 26.28 -1.10
N VAL A 481 -11.23 25.09 -0.49
CA VAL A 481 -10.45 24.93 0.76
C VAL A 481 -9.09 24.28 0.54
N THR A 482 -8.07 25.13 0.43
CA THR A 482 -6.68 24.69 0.31
C THR A 482 -6.00 24.48 1.66
N ILE A 483 -4.92 23.70 1.66
CA ILE A 483 -4.04 23.54 2.83
C ILE A 483 -2.57 23.48 2.47
N LEU A 484 -1.80 24.43 3.00
CA LEU A 484 -0.34 24.41 2.99
C LEU A 484 0.19 23.76 4.27
N LYS A 485 1.34 23.07 4.15
CA LYS A 485 2.02 22.40 5.26
C LYS A 485 3.52 22.64 5.17
N SER A 486 4.14 22.95 6.30
CA SER A 486 5.59 23.08 6.44
C SER A 486 6.07 22.39 7.72
N VAL A 487 7.39 22.27 7.88
CA VAL A 487 8.05 21.73 9.08
C VAL A 487 9.11 22.72 9.56
N SER A 488 9.25 22.89 10.88
CA SER A 488 10.16 23.87 11.49
C SER A 488 11.65 23.59 11.26
N ASP A 489 11.99 22.34 10.97
CA ASP A 489 13.33 21.90 10.59
C ASP A 489 13.19 20.79 9.53
N ALA A 490 13.95 20.91 8.45
CA ALA A 490 13.97 19.97 7.34
C ALA A 490 15.15 18.98 7.43
N ALA A 491 16.05 19.11 8.40
CA ALA A 491 17.16 18.17 8.64
C ALA A 491 17.46 17.92 10.15
N PRO A 492 16.46 17.48 10.95
CA PRO A 492 16.60 17.32 12.41
C PRO A 492 17.39 16.07 12.83
N GLU A 493 18.01 16.09 14.02
CA GLU A 493 18.62 14.87 14.59
C GLU A 493 17.57 13.92 15.20
N GLY A 494 17.92 12.62 15.21
CA GLY A 494 17.14 11.55 15.83
C GLY A 494 16.94 11.74 17.34
N GLY A 495 15.84 12.38 17.72
CA GLY A 495 15.45 12.69 19.11
C GLY A 495 14.97 14.13 19.32
N ASP A 496 15.13 15.01 18.34
CA ASP A 496 14.67 16.40 18.39
C ASP A 496 13.15 16.54 18.31
N GLN A 497 12.63 17.74 18.57
CA GLN A 497 11.21 18.07 18.39
C GLN A 497 11.00 19.05 17.24
N VAL A 498 10.32 18.57 16.20
CA VAL A 498 9.88 19.38 15.06
C VAL A 498 8.45 19.85 15.26
N THR A 499 8.13 21.02 14.71
CA THR A 499 6.77 21.55 14.64
C THR A 499 6.33 21.59 13.18
N TYR A 500 5.33 20.80 12.82
CA TYR A 500 4.59 21.00 11.57
C TYR A 500 3.68 22.22 11.73
N THR A 501 3.72 23.13 10.77
CA THR A 501 2.75 24.24 10.67
C THR A 501 1.86 23.99 9.48
N LEU A 502 0.55 24.09 9.69
CA LEU A 502 -0.48 23.94 8.68
C LEU A 502 -1.18 25.29 8.53
N VAL A 503 -1.52 25.69 7.31
CA VAL A 503 -2.31 26.89 7.01
C VAL A 503 -3.45 26.46 6.09
N VAL A 504 -4.68 26.64 6.56
CA VAL A 504 -5.91 26.39 5.79
C VAL A 504 -6.45 27.73 5.33
N THR A 505 -6.89 27.82 4.07
CA THR A 505 -7.45 29.04 3.48
C THR A 505 -8.68 28.70 2.64
N ASN A 506 -9.75 29.48 2.77
CA ASN A 506 -10.86 29.46 1.80
C ASN A 506 -10.57 30.46 0.67
N GLN A 507 -10.13 29.98 -0.50
CA GLN A 507 -9.89 30.82 -1.68
C GLN A 507 -11.17 31.12 -2.48
N GLY A 508 -12.29 30.47 -2.13
CA GLY A 508 -13.56 30.55 -2.84
C GLY A 508 -14.31 31.86 -2.60
N THR A 509 -15.41 32.04 -3.36
CA THR A 509 -16.30 33.20 -3.25
C THR A 509 -17.46 33.00 -2.27
N ALA A 510 -17.69 31.78 -1.78
CA ALA A 510 -18.67 31.46 -0.75
C ALA A 510 -18.00 30.91 0.53
N PRO A 511 -18.63 31.04 1.71
CA PRO A 511 -18.10 30.49 2.97
C PRO A 511 -17.96 28.95 2.93
N ALA A 512 -16.80 28.48 3.38
CA ALA A 512 -16.55 27.06 3.61
C ALA A 512 -17.05 26.68 5.00
N THR A 513 -18.03 25.79 5.09
CA THR A 513 -18.62 25.38 6.37
C THR A 513 -18.01 24.08 6.87
N GLY A 514 -18.00 23.86 8.19
CA GLY A 514 -17.64 22.56 8.78
C GLY A 514 -16.23 22.07 8.40
N VAL A 515 -15.27 22.99 8.27
CA VAL A 515 -13.90 22.72 7.83
C VAL A 515 -13.16 21.88 8.88
N VAL A 516 -12.57 20.77 8.42
CA VAL A 516 -11.81 19.81 9.22
C VAL A 516 -10.52 19.43 8.50
N VAL A 517 -9.41 19.47 9.24
CA VAL A 517 -8.09 19.02 8.81
C VAL A 517 -7.80 17.62 9.37
N ARG A 518 -7.13 16.78 8.59
CA ARG A 518 -6.64 15.46 8.98
C ARG A 518 -5.18 15.29 8.58
N ASP A 519 -4.32 14.99 9.54
CA ASP A 519 -2.86 14.84 9.41
C ASP A 519 -2.46 13.42 9.81
N ASP A 520 -1.87 12.66 8.88
CA ASP A 520 -1.42 11.29 9.13
C ASP A 520 0.07 11.30 9.50
N LEU A 521 0.38 11.34 10.80
CA LEU A 521 1.77 11.39 11.27
C LEU A 521 2.52 10.11 10.82
N PRO A 522 3.64 10.24 10.08
CA PRO A 522 4.33 9.10 9.48
C PRO A 522 5.12 8.28 10.51
N SER A 523 5.53 7.08 10.12
CA SER A 523 6.63 6.38 10.78
C SER A 523 7.89 7.25 10.75
N GLY A 524 8.64 7.26 11.86
CA GLY A 524 9.78 8.16 12.06
C GLY A 524 9.50 9.37 12.97
N VAL A 525 8.24 9.62 13.37
CA VAL A 525 7.91 10.59 14.43
C VAL A 525 7.03 9.99 15.53
N THR A 526 7.01 10.67 16.69
CA THR A 526 6.12 10.43 17.84
C THR A 526 5.42 11.74 18.21
N TYR A 527 4.08 11.77 18.22
CA TYR A 527 3.30 12.96 18.64
C TYR A 527 3.63 13.45 20.05
N VAL A 528 3.62 14.78 20.24
CA VAL A 528 3.85 15.46 21.53
C VAL A 528 2.65 16.33 21.92
N SER A 529 2.22 17.23 21.03
CA SER A 529 1.14 18.20 21.29
C SER A 529 0.67 18.87 20.00
N SER A 530 -0.50 19.52 20.02
CA SER A 530 -1.03 20.29 18.89
C SER A 530 -1.81 21.53 19.37
N SER A 531 -2.18 22.41 18.42
CA SER A 531 -3.13 23.51 18.66
C SER A 531 -4.45 23.04 19.31
N PRO A 532 -5.17 23.92 20.03
CA PRO A 532 -6.56 23.69 20.42
C PRO A 532 -7.44 23.37 19.22
N GLY A 533 -8.48 22.55 19.41
CA GLY A 533 -9.34 22.04 18.32
C GLY A 533 -8.81 20.78 17.64
N CYS A 534 -7.54 20.43 17.84
CA CYS A 534 -6.95 19.17 17.38
C CYS A 534 -7.02 18.05 18.44
N ALA A 535 -7.21 16.81 17.99
CA ALA A 535 -7.15 15.59 18.80
C ALA A 535 -6.51 14.44 18.01
N ILE A 536 -5.71 13.59 18.67
CA ILE A 536 -5.01 12.46 18.05
C ILE A 536 -5.69 11.11 18.38
N ALA A 537 -5.78 10.22 17.40
CA ALA A 537 -6.18 8.82 17.56
C ALA A 537 -5.21 7.92 16.76
N GLY A 538 -4.42 7.10 17.45
CA GLY A 538 -3.31 6.38 16.82
C GLY A 538 -2.22 7.37 16.40
N SER A 539 -1.86 7.38 15.12
CA SER A 539 -1.02 8.41 14.48
C SER A 539 -1.81 9.52 13.79
N VAL A 540 -3.14 9.41 13.70
CA VAL A 540 -3.98 10.36 12.96
C VAL A 540 -4.38 11.53 13.85
N LEU A 541 -3.98 12.74 13.50
CA LEU A 541 -4.50 13.96 14.11
C LEU A 541 -5.67 14.50 13.30
N THR A 542 -6.77 14.83 13.96
CA THR A 542 -7.92 15.52 13.37
C THR A 542 -8.13 16.85 14.06
N CYS A 543 -8.26 17.94 13.31
CA CYS A 543 -8.48 19.29 13.82
C CYS A 543 -9.76 19.89 13.25
N THR A 544 -10.70 20.26 14.12
CA THR A 544 -11.87 21.05 13.72
C THR A 544 -11.47 22.51 13.60
N VAL A 545 -11.61 23.08 12.41
CA VAL A 545 -11.35 24.50 12.14
C VAL A 545 -12.62 25.33 12.39
N GLY A 546 -13.77 24.84 11.92
CA GLY A 546 -15.06 25.55 11.98
C GLY A 546 -15.48 26.03 10.61
N ASP A 547 -16.15 27.18 10.52
CA ASP A 547 -16.48 27.81 9.23
C ASP A 547 -15.37 28.83 8.87
N LEU A 548 -15.15 29.06 7.57
CA LEU A 548 -14.19 30.04 7.03
C LEU A 548 -14.87 30.92 5.96
N ASP A 549 -14.90 32.23 6.18
CA ASP A 549 -15.39 33.19 5.19
C ASP A 549 -14.45 33.27 3.96
N PRO A 550 -14.92 33.81 2.81
CA PRO A 550 -14.10 34.04 1.61
C PRO A 550 -12.80 34.82 1.92
N GLY A 551 -11.65 34.20 1.65
CA GLY A 551 -10.31 34.75 1.93
C GLY A 551 -9.83 34.56 3.38
N GLU A 552 -10.63 33.97 4.28
CA GLU A 552 -10.20 33.69 5.65
C GLU A 552 -9.17 32.56 5.70
N SER A 553 -8.28 32.60 6.70
CA SER A 553 -7.25 31.58 6.90
C SER A 553 -6.99 31.29 8.38
N VAL A 554 -6.78 30.01 8.70
CA VAL A 554 -6.46 29.53 10.06
C VAL A 554 -5.17 28.72 10.05
N SER A 555 -4.30 28.97 11.03
CA SER A 555 -3.05 28.23 11.20
C SER A 555 -3.09 27.29 12.41
N LEU A 556 -2.60 26.07 12.20
CA LEU A 556 -2.53 25.00 13.19
C LEU A 556 -1.08 24.52 13.34
N GLN A 557 -0.68 24.14 14.56
CA GLN A 557 0.66 23.61 14.84
C GLN A 557 0.57 22.21 15.44
N ILE A 558 1.51 21.34 15.06
CA ILE A 558 1.66 19.97 15.56
C ILE A 558 3.12 19.75 15.93
N VAL A 559 3.40 19.50 17.20
CA VAL A 559 4.74 19.17 17.70
C VAL A 559 4.89 17.65 17.76
N ALA A 560 5.99 17.14 17.20
CA ALA A 560 6.34 15.73 17.23
C ALA A 560 7.84 15.55 17.52
N THR A 561 8.19 14.51 18.28
CA THR A 561 9.58 14.08 18.49
C THR A 561 10.01 13.21 17.32
N VAL A 562 11.15 13.47 16.71
CA VAL A 562 11.77 12.62 15.69
C VAL A 562 12.30 11.35 16.35
N ASN A 563 12.01 10.19 15.77
CA ASN A 563 12.48 8.91 16.30
C ASN A 563 13.97 8.71 15.92
N PRO A 564 14.84 8.24 16.83
CA PRO A 564 16.25 8.00 16.49
C PRO A 564 16.43 6.87 15.47
N THR A 565 16.98 7.19 14.30
CA THR A 565 17.34 6.22 13.26
C THR A 565 18.74 5.67 13.53
N ALA A 566 18.92 4.36 13.43
CA ALA A 566 20.22 3.71 13.58
C ALA A 566 21.20 4.11 12.46
N GLY A 567 22.45 4.41 12.82
CA GLY A 567 23.56 4.61 11.86
C GLY A 567 24.15 3.29 11.33
N ALA A 568 24.75 3.35 10.14
CA ALA A 568 25.30 2.19 9.42
C ALA A 568 26.39 1.43 10.21
N GLY A 569 26.03 0.26 10.73
CA GLY A 569 26.92 -0.67 11.41
C GLY A 569 26.87 -2.07 10.80
N ARG A 570 28.04 -2.69 10.58
CA ARG A 570 28.12 -4.09 10.15
C ARG A 570 27.51 -5.01 11.23
N PRO A 571 26.57 -5.93 10.88
CA PRO A 571 26.05 -6.92 11.80
C PRO A 571 27.15 -7.78 12.42
N VAL A 572 26.89 -8.29 13.62
CA VAL A 572 27.75 -9.31 14.28
C VAL A 572 27.51 -10.72 13.73
N ASP A 573 26.43 -10.91 12.98
CA ASP A 573 26.08 -12.16 12.28
C ASP A 573 25.32 -11.77 10.98
N PRO A 574 25.85 -11.98 9.76
CA PRO A 574 25.34 -11.30 8.55
C PRO A 574 24.74 -12.29 7.52
N GLN A 575 23.53 -12.81 7.74
CA GLN A 575 23.01 -13.95 6.94
C GLN A 575 21.50 -13.91 6.58
N SER A 576 20.74 -12.86 6.86
CA SER A 576 19.29 -12.81 6.61
C SER A 576 18.93 -12.37 5.18
N HIS A 577 19.37 -13.08 4.15
CA HIS A 577 19.06 -12.72 2.75
C HIS A 577 17.55 -12.82 2.45
N HIS A 578 16.98 -11.77 1.85
CA HIS A 578 15.59 -11.77 1.38
C HIS A 578 15.52 -12.03 -0.13
N TRP A 579 14.53 -12.79 -0.58
CA TRP A 579 14.29 -13.02 -2.00
C TRP A 579 13.70 -11.79 -2.69
N LEU A 580 14.15 -11.49 -3.90
CA LEU A 580 13.41 -10.67 -4.86
C LEU A 580 12.72 -11.61 -5.84
N THR A 581 11.40 -11.48 -5.96
CA THR A 581 10.59 -12.22 -6.95
C THR A 581 10.00 -11.24 -7.97
N PRO A 582 10.80 -10.77 -8.95
CA PRO A 582 10.27 -10.04 -10.07
C PRO A 582 9.25 -10.85 -10.87
N TYR A 583 8.38 -10.16 -11.58
CA TYR A 583 7.38 -10.76 -12.45
C TYR A 583 7.12 -9.86 -13.68
N LYS A 584 6.18 -10.29 -14.52
CA LYS A 584 5.79 -9.59 -15.74
C LYS A 584 4.27 -9.43 -15.79
N SER A 585 3.81 -8.21 -16.09
CA SER A 585 2.45 -7.95 -16.55
C SER A 585 2.46 -7.82 -18.08
N GLU A 586 1.39 -8.25 -18.76
CA GLU A 586 1.24 -8.06 -20.22
C GLU A 586 -0.21 -7.80 -20.63
N GLN A 587 -0.40 -7.04 -21.71
CA GLN A 587 -1.72 -6.71 -22.28
C GLN A 587 -1.68 -6.72 -23.81
N GLN A 588 -2.67 -7.37 -24.43
CA GLN A 588 -2.83 -7.38 -25.89
C GLN A 588 -3.30 -6.02 -26.40
N ILE A 589 -2.78 -5.61 -27.55
CA ILE A 589 -3.09 -4.34 -28.22
C ILE A 589 -3.46 -4.67 -29.67
N ASP A 590 -4.76 -4.69 -29.95
CA ASP A 590 -5.25 -4.59 -31.33
C ASP A 590 -5.47 -3.12 -31.69
N LEU A 591 -5.06 -2.76 -32.91
CA LEU A 591 -5.21 -1.43 -33.51
C LEU A 591 -5.75 -1.57 -34.94
N GLU A 592 -6.88 -0.95 -35.22
CA GLU A 592 -7.39 -0.82 -36.59
C GLU A 592 -6.60 0.27 -37.37
N PRO A 593 -6.69 0.36 -38.71
CA PRO A 593 -6.02 1.40 -39.50
C PRO A 593 -6.35 2.82 -39.03
N GLY A 594 -5.34 3.67 -38.88
CA GLY A 594 -5.46 5.05 -38.38
C GLY A 594 -5.80 5.19 -36.89
N GLN A 595 -5.86 4.10 -36.12
CA GLN A 595 -6.23 4.16 -34.71
C GLN A 595 -5.08 4.62 -33.83
N THR A 596 -5.36 5.55 -32.90
CA THR A 596 -4.53 5.77 -31.70
C THR A 596 -5.19 5.13 -30.48
N ARG A 597 -4.42 4.43 -29.65
CA ARG A 597 -4.91 3.72 -28.46
C ARG A 597 -4.01 3.99 -27.25
N THR A 598 -4.61 4.38 -26.13
CA THR A 598 -3.94 4.32 -24.81
C THR A 598 -4.05 2.90 -24.27
N VAL A 599 -2.95 2.44 -23.65
CA VAL A 599 -2.80 1.11 -23.06
C VAL A 599 -2.20 1.32 -21.66
N THR A 600 -2.76 0.67 -20.64
CA THR A 600 -2.36 0.86 -19.24
C THR A 600 -2.21 -0.51 -18.59
N VAL A 601 -1.04 -0.76 -18.02
CA VAL A 601 -0.65 -2.06 -17.46
C VAL A 601 -0.03 -1.86 -16.09
N ASP A 602 -0.70 -2.38 -15.07
CA ASP A 602 -0.27 -2.27 -13.68
C ASP A 602 0.62 -3.44 -13.25
N CYS A 603 1.56 -3.14 -12.36
CA CYS A 603 2.22 -4.09 -11.50
C CYS A 603 1.29 -4.44 -10.32
N VAL A 604 1.03 -5.73 -10.12
CA VAL A 604 0.12 -6.23 -9.08
C VAL A 604 0.67 -6.00 -7.66
N ASP A 605 -0.24 -6.02 -6.67
CA ASP A 605 0.08 -5.92 -5.24
C ASP A 605 1.01 -4.72 -4.89
N GLY A 606 0.89 -3.61 -5.65
CA GLY A 606 1.66 -2.38 -5.44
C GLY A 606 3.10 -2.39 -5.98
N GLY A 607 3.46 -3.42 -6.77
CA GLY A 607 4.82 -3.59 -7.29
C GLY A 607 5.34 -2.41 -8.12
N ILE A 608 6.66 -2.30 -8.21
CA ILE A 608 7.34 -1.18 -8.87
C ILE A 608 7.59 -1.52 -10.34
N VAL A 609 7.10 -0.67 -11.24
CA VAL A 609 7.44 -0.71 -12.68
C VAL A 609 8.93 -0.46 -12.83
N THR A 610 9.68 -1.45 -13.34
CA THR A 610 11.10 -1.30 -13.66
C THR A 610 11.36 -1.01 -15.13
N ASP A 611 10.46 -1.44 -16.00
CA ASP A 611 10.58 -1.31 -17.45
C ASP A 611 9.23 -1.61 -18.10
N GLY A 612 9.00 -1.06 -19.29
CA GLY A 612 7.88 -1.49 -20.11
C GLY A 612 8.07 -1.11 -21.57
N SER A 613 7.64 -2.00 -22.47
CA SER A 613 7.73 -1.80 -23.91
C SER A 613 6.47 -2.26 -24.63
N VAL A 614 6.24 -1.70 -25.81
CA VAL A 614 5.30 -2.24 -26.80
C VAL A 614 6.11 -3.08 -27.78
N ARG A 615 5.72 -4.34 -27.98
CA ARG A 615 6.23 -5.19 -29.05
C ARG A 615 5.18 -5.31 -30.14
N ILE A 616 5.54 -4.96 -31.37
CA ILE A 616 4.67 -5.19 -32.52
C ILE A 616 4.85 -6.66 -32.92
N ASP A 617 3.74 -7.39 -33.01
CA ASP A 617 3.71 -8.83 -33.31
C ASP A 617 3.29 -9.11 -34.76
N HIS A 618 2.40 -8.30 -35.34
CA HIS A 618 1.95 -8.41 -36.73
C HIS A 618 1.40 -7.08 -37.26
N VAL A 619 1.55 -6.84 -38.56
CA VAL A 619 0.77 -5.89 -39.36
C VAL A 619 0.30 -6.65 -40.60
N ASP A 620 -0.94 -6.44 -41.03
CA ASP A 620 -1.54 -7.26 -42.11
C ASP A 620 -0.71 -7.28 -43.40
N GLN A 621 -0.44 -8.49 -43.89
CA GLN A 621 0.54 -8.72 -44.96
C GLN A 621 0.09 -8.09 -46.29
N GLY A 622 0.84 -7.06 -46.71
CA GLY A 622 0.58 -6.33 -47.96
C GLY A 622 -0.20 -5.01 -47.78
N THR A 623 -0.52 -4.61 -46.55
CA THR A 623 -1.19 -3.32 -46.25
C THR A 623 -0.41 -2.44 -45.25
N GLY A 624 0.77 -2.87 -44.82
CA GLY A 624 1.75 -2.07 -44.07
C GLY A 624 2.88 -2.95 -43.53
N ASP A 625 3.79 -2.37 -42.76
CA ASP A 625 4.74 -3.10 -41.92
C ASP A 625 4.94 -2.42 -40.53
N ALA A 626 5.82 -2.95 -39.69
CA ALA A 626 5.97 -2.46 -38.32
C ALA A 626 6.55 -1.03 -38.21
N SER A 627 7.15 -0.46 -39.28
CA SER A 627 7.50 0.96 -39.31
C SER A 627 6.31 1.90 -39.53
N ASP A 628 5.10 1.38 -39.73
CA ASP A 628 3.87 2.17 -39.79
C ASP A 628 3.15 2.23 -38.41
N VAL A 629 3.80 1.75 -37.32
CA VAL A 629 3.21 1.66 -35.98
C VAL A 629 4.09 2.40 -34.96
N HIS A 630 3.59 3.54 -34.48
CA HIS A 630 4.35 4.51 -33.70
C HIS A 630 3.99 4.44 -32.21
N VAL A 631 5.01 4.41 -31.35
CA VAL A 631 4.84 4.57 -29.89
C VAL A 631 5.06 6.05 -29.55
N LEU A 632 3.96 6.78 -29.33
CA LEU A 632 3.98 8.23 -29.07
C LEU A 632 4.23 8.55 -27.59
N TYR A 633 3.93 7.59 -26.71
CA TYR A 633 4.25 7.63 -25.29
C TYR A 633 4.54 6.20 -24.83
N ALA A 634 5.55 6.02 -23.99
CA ALA A 634 5.70 4.86 -23.12
C ALA A 634 6.36 5.31 -21.82
N GLY A 635 5.80 4.97 -20.66
CA GLY A 635 6.34 5.43 -19.38
C GLY A 635 5.51 5.06 -18.17
N SER A 636 6.02 5.41 -16.99
CA SER A 636 5.44 5.04 -15.69
C SER A 636 4.85 6.24 -14.95
N PRO A 637 3.58 6.65 -15.24
CA PRO A 637 2.94 7.80 -14.59
C PRO A 637 2.82 7.67 -13.06
N THR A 638 2.80 6.47 -12.51
CA THR A 638 2.96 6.21 -11.06
C THR A 638 4.14 5.26 -10.82
N THR A 639 4.40 4.87 -9.58
CA THR A 639 5.38 3.82 -9.25
C THR A 639 4.96 2.44 -9.73
N SER A 640 3.66 2.15 -9.83
CA SER A 640 3.10 0.82 -10.10
C SER A 640 2.33 0.69 -11.42
N THR A 641 1.96 1.81 -12.05
CA THR A 641 1.23 1.85 -13.33
C THR A 641 2.17 2.27 -14.45
N TRP A 642 2.30 1.42 -15.48
CA TRP A 642 2.90 1.77 -16.76
C TRP A 642 1.82 2.06 -17.81
N LYS A 643 2.11 2.97 -18.74
CA LYS A 643 1.20 3.40 -19.80
C LYS A 643 1.95 3.52 -21.12
N ALA A 644 1.26 3.19 -22.20
CA ALA A 644 1.67 3.54 -23.57
C ALA A 644 0.55 4.26 -24.33
N ILE A 645 0.94 5.03 -25.35
CA ILE A 645 0.05 5.54 -26.40
C ILE A 645 0.64 5.08 -27.73
N VAL A 646 -0.12 4.25 -28.46
CA VAL A 646 0.31 3.64 -29.72
C VAL A 646 -0.61 4.10 -30.84
N ARG A 647 -0.03 4.51 -31.98
CA ARG A 647 -0.73 4.90 -33.21
C ARG A 647 -0.40 3.91 -34.31
N ASN A 648 -1.40 3.45 -35.05
CA ASN A 648 -1.25 2.61 -36.23
C ASN A 648 -1.58 3.44 -37.48
N ASP A 649 -0.59 3.80 -38.26
CA ASP A 649 -0.75 4.52 -39.53
C ASP A 649 -0.74 3.59 -40.75
N ALA A 650 -0.52 2.28 -40.52
CA ALA A 650 -0.66 1.26 -41.55
C ALA A 650 -2.07 1.27 -42.15
N THR A 651 -2.19 0.90 -43.43
CA THR A 651 -3.50 0.63 -44.05
C THR A 651 -4.07 -0.74 -43.64
N GLY A 652 -3.28 -1.55 -42.94
CA GLY A 652 -3.65 -2.83 -42.34
C GLY A 652 -3.89 -2.76 -40.83
N ARG A 653 -4.45 -3.83 -40.27
CA ARG A 653 -4.61 -3.98 -38.83
C ARG A 653 -3.27 -4.28 -38.19
N ALA A 654 -2.96 -3.62 -37.08
CA ALA A 654 -1.76 -3.89 -36.30
C ALA A 654 -2.11 -4.66 -35.02
N GLN A 655 -1.31 -5.69 -34.72
CA GLN A 655 -1.35 -6.44 -33.48
C GLN A 655 -0.02 -6.26 -32.75
N ALA A 656 -0.10 -5.79 -31.51
CA ALA A 656 1.02 -5.57 -30.63
C ALA A 656 0.70 -6.06 -29.21
N LYS A 657 1.71 -6.09 -28.35
CA LYS A 657 1.57 -6.45 -26.94
C LYS A 657 2.38 -5.48 -26.08
N ALA A 658 1.73 -4.92 -25.06
CA ALA A 658 2.41 -4.25 -23.97
C ALA A 658 3.00 -5.29 -23.02
N PHE A 659 4.25 -5.07 -22.62
CA PHE A 659 4.93 -5.83 -21.59
C PHE A 659 5.47 -4.88 -20.52
N VAL A 660 5.34 -5.25 -19.25
CA VAL A 660 5.90 -4.52 -18.11
C VAL A 660 6.68 -5.48 -17.23
N ALA A 661 7.92 -5.12 -16.90
CA ALA A 661 8.72 -5.84 -15.91
C ALA A 661 8.57 -5.18 -14.54
N CYS A 662 8.15 -5.95 -13.54
CA CYS A 662 7.81 -5.46 -12.21
C CYS A 662 8.75 -6.05 -11.16
N LEU A 663 9.25 -5.20 -10.26
CA LEU A 663 9.70 -5.64 -8.94
C LEU A 663 8.49 -5.72 -7.99
N PRO A 664 8.52 -6.57 -6.96
CA PRO A 664 7.51 -6.55 -5.90
C PRO A 664 7.65 -5.26 -5.05
N ALA A 665 6.58 -4.83 -4.37
CA ALA A 665 6.62 -3.68 -3.46
C ALA A 665 7.50 -3.95 -2.23
N GLU A 666 7.56 -5.21 -1.81
CA GLU A 666 8.35 -5.70 -0.69
C GLU A 666 9.23 -6.87 -1.10
N THR A 667 10.32 -7.07 -0.38
CA THR A 667 11.11 -8.30 -0.46
C THR A 667 10.28 -9.51 0.02
N GLY A 668 10.66 -10.70 -0.41
CA GLY A 668 10.18 -11.94 0.20
C GLY A 668 10.65 -12.08 1.65
N VAL A 669 10.01 -12.98 2.39
CA VAL A 669 10.45 -13.32 3.75
C VAL A 669 11.90 -13.85 3.73
N ALA A 670 12.71 -13.42 4.70
CA ALA A 670 14.11 -13.82 4.85
C ALA A 670 14.30 -15.35 4.79
N ASP A 671 15.38 -15.79 4.12
CA ASP A 671 15.73 -17.21 4.03
C ASP A 671 16.16 -17.76 5.39
N SER A 672 15.43 -18.75 5.90
CA SER A 672 15.63 -19.34 7.23
C SER A 672 16.83 -20.28 7.33
N GLN A 673 17.68 -20.36 6.30
CA GLN A 673 18.85 -21.25 6.16
C GLN A 673 19.82 -21.29 7.37
N VAL A 674 19.82 -20.26 8.23
CA VAL A 674 20.68 -20.16 9.42
C VAL A 674 19.97 -20.36 10.77
N GLY A 675 18.67 -20.64 10.76
CA GLY A 675 17.92 -21.05 11.97
C GLY A 675 17.58 -19.93 12.97
N THR A 676 17.97 -18.69 12.71
CA THR A 676 17.64 -17.49 13.50
C THR A 676 16.55 -16.61 12.87
N GLY A 677 16.04 -17.00 11.70
CA GLY A 677 15.24 -16.13 10.82
C GLY A 677 14.00 -15.51 11.47
N ASN A 678 14.08 -14.21 11.77
CA ASN A 678 12.91 -13.38 12.04
C ASN A 678 12.11 -13.23 10.74
N SER A 679 10.89 -13.77 10.69
CA SER A 679 10.03 -13.69 9.51
C SER A 679 9.51 -12.27 9.29
N HIS A 680 10.17 -11.52 8.39
CA HIS A 680 9.77 -10.17 7.99
C HIS A 680 10.18 -9.87 6.54
N THR A 681 9.75 -8.72 6.04
CA THR A 681 9.98 -8.18 4.71
C THR A 681 10.49 -6.74 4.83
N HIS A 682 11.11 -6.22 3.78
CA HIS A 682 11.44 -4.79 3.64
C HIS A 682 10.76 -4.23 2.40
N GLN A 683 10.37 -2.96 2.43
CA GLN A 683 9.88 -2.28 1.22
C GLN A 683 11.04 -1.98 0.27
N LEU A 684 10.79 -2.15 -1.02
CA LEU A 684 11.64 -1.58 -2.06
C LEU A 684 11.21 -0.12 -2.24
N LEU A 685 12.17 0.79 -2.27
CA LEU A 685 11.89 2.22 -2.35
C LEU A 685 12.21 2.73 -3.74
N ALA A 686 11.27 3.44 -4.36
CA ALA A 686 11.48 4.19 -5.59
C ALA A 686 10.86 5.58 -5.43
N ASP A 687 11.52 6.60 -5.97
CA ASP A 687 11.03 7.97 -5.89
C ASP A 687 9.62 8.08 -6.53
N PRO A 688 8.69 8.85 -5.92
CA PRO A 688 7.29 8.92 -6.37
C PRO A 688 7.13 9.66 -7.69
N ASP A 689 8.06 10.57 -8.01
CA ASP A 689 8.08 11.35 -9.24
C ASP A 689 9.10 10.80 -10.26
N LEU A 690 8.98 11.22 -11.51
CA LEU A 690 9.97 10.94 -12.56
C LEU A 690 10.97 12.10 -12.64
N VAL A 691 12.26 11.78 -12.70
CA VAL A 691 13.27 12.73 -13.18
C VAL A 691 13.05 12.86 -14.69
N THR A 692 12.71 14.05 -15.16
CA THR A 692 12.35 14.32 -16.57
C THR A 692 13.15 15.45 -17.19
N ASP A 693 13.24 15.44 -18.52
CA ASP A 693 13.84 16.47 -19.36
C ASP A 693 12.96 16.65 -20.61
N THR A 694 12.63 17.89 -20.99
CA THR A 694 11.74 18.20 -22.12
C THR A 694 12.39 19.20 -23.05
N ARG A 695 12.54 18.84 -24.33
CA ARG A 695 13.22 19.69 -25.34
C ARG A 695 12.55 19.58 -26.70
N ALA A 696 12.54 20.68 -27.43
CA ALA A 696 12.32 20.66 -28.87
C ALA A 696 13.55 20.06 -29.55
N LEU A 697 13.33 19.07 -30.41
CA LEU A 697 14.34 18.38 -31.19
C LEU A 697 14.25 18.81 -32.66
N PRO A 698 15.36 19.24 -33.30
CA PRO A 698 15.40 19.46 -34.74
C PRO A 698 15.42 18.14 -35.50
N ALA A 699 15.07 18.17 -36.79
CA ALA A 699 15.22 17.02 -37.68
C ALA A 699 16.68 16.54 -37.74
N GLY A 700 16.88 15.22 -37.80
CA GLY A 700 18.17 14.54 -37.62
C GLY A 700 18.24 13.70 -36.35
N THR A 701 19.43 13.24 -35.97
CA THR A 701 19.61 12.40 -34.77
C THR A 701 20.00 13.25 -33.55
N THR A 702 19.25 13.14 -32.46
CA THR A 702 19.49 13.87 -31.20
C THR A 702 19.43 12.93 -30.00
N SER A 703 20.36 13.06 -29.05
CA SER A 703 20.31 12.38 -27.75
C SER A 703 19.89 13.30 -26.60
N MET A 704 19.19 12.73 -25.62
CA MET A 704 18.81 13.35 -24.35
C MET A 704 19.25 12.45 -23.20
N THR A 705 19.60 13.02 -22.06
CA THR A 705 20.08 12.26 -20.89
C THR A 705 19.42 12.73 -19.61
N VAL A 706 19.02 11.79 -18.75
CA VAL A 706 18.46 12.05 -17.41
C VAL A 706 19.24 11.26 -16.36
N THR A 707 19.44 11.86 -15.19
CA THR A 707 20.29 11.31 -14.11
C THR A 707 19.56 11.35 -12.78
N CYS A 708 19.50 10.22 -12.08
CA CYS A 708 18.94 10.16 -10.74
C CYS A 708 19.79 10.97 -9.73
N ALA A 709 19.16 11.93 -9.05
CA ALA A 709 19.87 12.97 -8.28
C ALA A 709 20.48 12.45 -6.96
N ALA A 710 19.79 11.56 -6.25
CA ALA A 710 20.27 10.97 -5.00
C ALA A 710 21.34 9.89 -5.24
N GLU A 711 22.36 9.84 -4.38
CA GLU A 711 23.32 8.73 -4.39
C GLU A 711 22.67 7.44 -3.88
N GLY A 712 23.23 6.28 -4.25
CA GLY A 712 22.61 4.99 -3.93
C GLY A 712 21.31 4.68 -4.70
N THR A 713 20.91 5.50 -5.68
CA THR A 713 19.78 5.21 -6.57
C THR A 713 20.21 4.73 -7.96
N PHE A 714 19.31 4.11 -8.71
CA PHE A 714 19.50 3.64 -10.09
C PHE A 714 18.29 3.96 -10.99
N PRO A 715 18.50 4.40 -12.25
CA PRO A 715 17.42 4.70 -13.19
C PRO A 715 16.67 3.44 -13.65
N ILE A 716 15.36 3.41 -13.41
CA ILE A 716 14.40 2.42 -13.91
C ILE A 716 13.24 3.13 -14.62
N ALA A 717 12.31 2.36 -15.18
CA ALA A 717 11.12 2.83 -15.90
C ALA A 717 11.41 3.90 -16.97
N PRO A 718 12.33 3.63 -17.94
CA PRO A 718 12.68 4.58 -18.98
C PRO A 718 11.43 5.03 -19.74
N THR A 719 11.17 6.34 -19.68
CA THR A 719 9.94 6.99 -20.10
C THR A 719 10.22 7.95 -21.25
N HIS A 720 9.36 7.97 -22.27
CA HIS A 720 9.36 8.99 -23.31
C HIS A 720 7.95 9.39 -23.73
N ALA A 721 7.80 10.63 -24.21
CA ALA A 721 6.61 11.20 -24.81
C ALA A 721 7.01 12.10 -25.99
N LEU A 722 6.28 12.03 -27.10
CA LEU A 722 6.50 12.84 -28.30
C LEU A 722 5.29 13.71 -28.61
N SER A 723 5.51 14.95 -29.04
CA SER A 723 4.44 15.91 -29.31
C SER A 723 4.83 16.98 -30.34
N GLY A 724 3.95 17.27 -31.30
CA GLY A 724 4.11 18.38 -32.26
C GLY A 724 4.92 18.09 -33.52
N GLY A 725 5.47 16.88 -33.68
CA GLY A 725 6.19 16.41 -34.87
C GLY A 725 6.49 14.91 -34.78
N GLU A 726 7.20 14.34 -35.75
CA GLU A 726 7.45 12.89 -35.84
C GLU A 726 8.91 12.50 -35.57
N ALA A 727 9.10 11.51 -34.69
CA ALA A 727 10.40 10.97 -34.35
C ALA A 727 10.32 9.50 -33.88
N TRP A 728 11.45 8.81 -33.99
CA TRP A 728 11.65 7.40 -33.66
C TRP A 728 12.68 7.24 -32.54
N LEU A 729 12.34 6.50 -31.49
CA LEU A 729 13.27 6.14 -30.41
C LEU A 729 14.25 5.04 -30.87
N VAL A 730 15.36 5.46 -31.46
CA VAL A 730 16.42 4.58 -31.99
C VAL A 730 17.47 4.17 -30.94
N GLY A 731 17.45 4.78 -29.75
CA GLY A 731 18.27 4.38 -28.61
C GLY A 731 17.59 4.63 -27.27
N SER A 732 17.75 3.70 -26.34
CA SER A 732 17.37 3.83 -24.93
C SER A 732 18.33 2.93 -24.14
N GLU A 733 19.30 3.51 -23.42
CA GLU A 733 20.41 2.73 -22.85
C GLU A 733 20.99 3.31 -21.54
N PRO A 734 21.64 2.48 -20.70
CA PRO A 734 22.37 2.97 -19.53
C PRO A 734 23.63 3.75 -19.96
N ALA A 735 23.70 5.04 -19.60
CA ALA A 735 24.82 5.94 -19.90
C ALA A 735 25.88 5.98 -18.79
N GLY A 736 25.88 4.97 -17.90
CA GLY A 736 26.79 4.81 -16.78
C GLY A 736 26.30 5.42 -15.47
N GLY A 737 26.63 4.74 -14.36
CA GLY A 737 26.30 5.17 -13.00
C GLY A 737 24.79 5.33 -12.77
N ARG A 738 24.34 6.59 -12.70
CA ARG A 738 22.95 6.98 -12.40
C ARG A 738 22.22 7.58 -13.62
N THR A 739 22.82 7.53 -14.82
CA THR A 739 22.34 8.23 -16.02
C THR A 739 21.78 7.26 -17.06
N TRP A 740 20.69 7.66 -17.71
CA TRP A 740 20.11 6.98 -18.87
C TRP A 740 20.12 7.91 -20.08
N GLU A 741 20.43 7.38 -21.27
CA GLU A 741 20.38 8.10 -22.55
C GLU A 741 19.20 7.60 -23.40
N PHE A 742 18.52 8.55 -24.03
CA PHE A 742 17.53 8.31 -25.08
C PHE A 742 18.05 8.95 -26.37
N THR A 743 18.01 8.24 -27.49
CA THR A 743 18.38 8.76 -28.81
C THR A 743 17.19 8.69 -29.75
N PHE A 744 16.84 9.83 -30.33
CA PHE A 744 15.79 9.97 -31.32
C PHE A 744 16.37 10.20 -32.71
N LEU A 745 15.79 9.54 -33.72
CA LEU A 745 15.85 9.99 -35.10
C LEU A 745 14.58 10.80 -35.35
N VAL A 746 14.73 12.08 -35.66
CA VAL A 746 13.63 13.04 -35.83
C VAL A 746 13.49 13.34 -37.32
N ASP A 747 12.31 13.11 -37.87
CA ASP A 747 12.04 13.36 -39.29
C ASP A 747 11.41 14.76 -39.46
N ASP A 748 10.38 15.07 -38.66
CA ASP A 748 9.79 16.40 -38.52
C ASP A 748 10.04 16.97 -37.10
N PRO A 749 10.45 18.25 -36.95
CA PRO A 749 10.78 18.83 -35.63
C PRO A 749 9.68 18.63 -34.58
N THR A 750 10.04 17.99 -33.47
CA THR A 750 9.09 17.53 -32.44
C THR A 750 9.54 17.95 -31.05
N THR A 751 8.64 17.98 -30.07
CA THR A 751 8.99 18.14 -28.65
C THR A 751 8.96 16.78 -27.98
N ALA A 752 10.12 16.36 -27.48
CA ALA A 752 10.29 15.14 -26.71
C ALA A 752 10.42 15.45 -25.22
N THR A 753 9.64 14.75 -24.41
CA THR A 753 9.89 14.58 -22.97
C THR A 753 10.47 13.20 -22.75
N VAL A 754 11.57 13.10 -22.01
CA VAL A 754 12.11 11.82 -21.52
C VAL A 754 12.17 11.81 -20.00
N GLY A 755 12.27 10.63 -19.39
CA GLY A 755 12.49 10.53 -17.96
C GLY A 755 12.78 9.12 -17.45
N VAL A 756 13.12 9.05 -16.17
CA VAL A 756 13.36 7.81 -15.42
C VAL A 756 12.79 7.93 -14.02
N ARG A 757 12.41 6.79 -13.43
CA ARG A 757 12.12 6.65 -12.01
C ARG A 757 13.37 6.18 -11.29
N CYS A 758 13.62 6.66 -10.08
CA CYS A 758 14.86 6.35 -9.36
C CYS A 758 14.58 5.31 -8.28
N LEU A 759 15.08 4.08 -8.48
CA LEU A 759 15.03 2.99 -7.51
C LEU A 759 16.18 3.14 -6.52
N HIS A 760 15.90 3.07 -5.22
CA HIS A 760 16.93 3.03 -4.18
C HIS A 760 17.55 1.63 -4.15
N LEU A 761 18.88 1.54 -4.17
CA LEU A 761 19.64 0.29 -4.14
C LEU A 761 19.81 -0.27 -2.72
N THR A 762 19.13 0.31 -1.74
CA THR A 762 19.04 -0.19 -0.37
C THR A 762 17.57 -0.23 0.03
N THR A 763 17.12 -1.29 0.71
CA THR A 763 15.72 -1.46 1.15
C THR A 763 15.33 -0.49 2.25
N SER A 764 14.02 -0.38 2.54
CA SER A 764 13.56 0.29 3.76
C SER A 764 14.16 -0.33 5.03
N ALA A 765 14.36 0.48 6.07
CA ALA A 765 14.78 0.00 7.37
C ALA A 765 13.63 -0.75 8.06
N VAL A 766 13.87 -2.01 8.45
CA VAL A 766 12.93 -2.85 9.22
C VAL A 766 13.76 -3.70 10.18
N GLN A 767 13.30 -3.88 11.42
CA GLN A 767 14.07 -4.56 12.48
C GLN A 767 15.49 -3.97 12.67
N GLY A 768 15.56 -2.64 12.63
CA GLY A 768 16.79 -1.87 12.83
C GLY A 768 17.84 -2.02 11.74
N HIS A 769 17.52 -2.62 10.58
CA HIS A 769 18.50 -2.90 9.52
C HIS A 769 17.91 -2.74 8.11
N THR A 770 18.79 -2.68 7.12
CA THR A 770 18.48 -2.68 5.67
C THR A 770 19.29 -3.74 4.94
N HIS A 771 18.99 -3.93 3.66
CA HIS A 771 19.82 -4.74 2.75
C HIS A 771 20.06 -4.04 1.41
N ASP A 772 21.21 -4.31 0.80
CA ASP A 772 21.55 -3.79 -0.52
C ASP A 772 21.03 -4.66 -1.69
N LEU A 773 20.43 -3.98 -2.68
CA LEU A 773 20.02 -4.51 -3.98
C LEU A 773 21.19 -4.41 -4.96
N GLN A 774 21.80 -5.55 -5.29
CA GLN A 774 22.85 -5.60 -6.32
C GLN A 774 22.26 -5.77 -7.73
N HIS A 775 22.87 -5.09 -8.69
CA HIS A 775 22.59 -5.26 -10.12
C HIS A 775 23.90 -5.38 -10.92
N THR A 776 23.83 -6.06 -12.07
CA THR A 776 24.81 -5.96 -13.16
C THR A 776 24.16 -5.35 -14.40
N ILE A 777 24.96 -4.97 -15.39
CA ILE A 777 24.47 -4.55 -16.71
C ILE A 777 25.16 -5.42 -17.75
N GLU A 778 24.44 -6.41 -18.25
CA GLU A 778 24.91 -7.26 -19.34
C GLU A 778 24.71 -6.51 -20.66
N SER A 779 25.61 -6.68 -21.63
CA SER A 779 25.45 -6.10 -22.97
C SER A 779 26.03 -6.99 -24.06
N THR A 780 25.51 -6.83 -25.29
CA THR A 780 26.01 -7.55 -26.46
C THR A 780 25.68 -6.82 -27.76
N ALA A 781 26.49 -7.06 -28.80
CA ALA A 781 26.20 -6.63 -30.16
C ALA A 781 25.65 -7.81 -30.99
N ALA A 782 24.74 -7.54 -31.93
CA ALA A 782 24.15 -8.57 -32.76
C ALA A 782 23.91 -8.12 -34.21
N THR A 783 24.23 -9.00 -35.16
CA THR A 783 23.91 -8.80 -36.58
C THR A 783 22.42 -8.98 -36.84
N VAL A 784 21.81 -8.01 -37.52
CA VAL A 784 20.51 -8.09 -38.17
C VAL A 784 20.76 -8.11 -39.69
N PRO A 785 20.52 -9.24 -40.39
CA PRO A 785 20.78 -9.33 -41.83
C PRO A 785 19.94 -8.37 -42.67
N ALA A 786 20.38 -8.04 -43.88
CA ALA A 786 19.63 -7.21 -44.84
C ALA A 786 18.19 -7.72 -45.06
N GLY A 787 17.20 -6.83 -44.96
CA GLY A 787 15.77 -7.16 -45.16
C GLY A 787 15.15 -8.11 -44.12
N ALA A 788 15.85 -8.44 -43.04
CA ALA A 788 15.43 -9.50 -42.11
C ALA A 788 14.72 -8.97 -40.85
N ASN A 789 13.69 -9.72 -40.44
CA ASN A 789 13.09 -9.67 -39.11
C ASN A 789 13.77 -10.72 -38.22
N VAL A 790 14.28 -10.33 -37.05
CA VAL A 790 14.99 -11.24 -36.14
C VAL A 790 14.63 -11.05 -34.67
N GLU A 791 14.62 -12.14 -33.90
CA GLU A 791 14.68 -12.11 -32.44
C GLU A 791 16.15 -12.32 -31.98
N ARG A 792 16.55 -11.62 -30.91
CA ARG A 792 17.85 -11.73 -30.24
C ARG A 792 17.64 -11.76 -28.73
N GLN A 793 18.39 -12.59 -28.02
CA GLN A 793 18.14 -12.87 -26.60
C GLN A 793 19.39 -12.60 -25.76
N LEU A 794 19.27 -11.69 -24.79
CA LEU A 794 20.30 -11.36 -23.81
C LEU A 794 19.91 -11.94 -22.44
N HIS A 795 20.87 -12.52 -21.73
CA HIS A 795 20.65 -13.36 -20.54
C HIS A 795 21.35 -12.77 -19.31
N CYS A 796 20.72 -12.87 -18.15
CA CYS A 796 21.33 -12.49 -16.87
C CYS A 796 22.15 -13.63 -16.23
N PRO A 797 23.14 -13.29 -15.36
CA PRO A 797 23.86 -14.24 -14.52
C PRO A 797 22.99 -15.18 -13.69
N ASP A 798 23.58 -16.24 -13.14
CA ASP A 798 22.79 -17.32 -12.54
C ASP A 798 21.99 -16.92 -11.29
N ASP A 799 22.51 -15.98 -10.50
CA ASP A 799 21.88 -15.34 -9.34
C ASP A 799 21.01 -14.11 -9.69
N ALA A 800 20.74 -13.82 -10.97
CA ALA A 800 20.11 -12.57 -11.41
C ALA A 800 18.89 -12.73 -12.34
N LYS A 801 18.13 -11.64 -12.51
CA LYS A 801 16.86 -11.50 -13.26
C LYS A 801 16.82 -10.17 -14.05
N GLY A 802 16.27 -10.17 -15.26
CA GLY A 802 16.43 -9.06 -16.23
C GLY A 802 15.35 -7.98 -16.18
N MET A 803 15.59 -6.91 -15.42
CA MET A 803 14.60 -5.87 -15.09
C MET A 803 14.45 -4.80 -16.17
N VAL A 804 15.54 -4.08 -16.50
CA VAL A 804 15.49 -2.96 -17.46
C VAL A 804 16.17 -3.34 -18.77
N SER A 805 15.44 -3.24 -19.87
CA SER A 805 15.97 -3.41 -21.23
C SER A 805 16.56 -2.12 -21.77
N GLY A 806 17.64 -2.23 -22.53
CA GLY A 806 18.18 -1.13 -23.32
C GLY A 806 18.62 -1.60 -24.71
N TRP A 807 18.62 -0.70 -25.69
CA TRP A 807 19.00 -0.99 -27.06
C TRP A 807 19.46 0.27 -27.79
N ARG A 808 20.27 0.10 -28.83
CA ARG A 808 20.59 1.13 -29.83
C ARG A 808 20.65 0.50 -31.21
N VAL A 809 19.93 1.11 -32.15
CA VAL A 809 19.83 0.65 -33.54
C VAL A 809 20.40 1.71 -34.50
N PRO A 810 21.11 1.31 -35.57
CA PRO A 810 21.60 2.23 -36.58
C PRO A 810 20.49 2.60 -37.58
N PRO A 811 20.65 3.68 -38.37
CA PRO A 811 19.72 4.03 -39.44
C PRO A 811 19.47 2.86 -40.40
N GLY A 812 18.19 2.61 -40.71
CA GLY A 812 17.75 1.45 -41.48
C GLY A 812 17.47 0.19 -40.66
N VAL A 813 17.45 0.27 -39.33
CA VAL A 813 16.94 -0.79 -38.44
C VAL A 813 15.92 -0.21 -37.47
N LEU A 814 14.75 -0.85 -37.40
CA LEU A 814 13.72 -0.57 -36.41
C LEU A 814 13.84 -1.52 -35.21
N ALA A 815 13.67 -0.98 -34.00
CA ALA A 815 13.46 -1.77 -32.79
C ALA A 815 11.96 -2.08 -32.65
N VAL A 816 11.56 -3.33 -32.88
CA VAL A 816 10.16 -3.80 -32.94
C VAL A 816 9.62 -4.15 -31.54
N GLY A 817 10.29 -3.64 -30.49
CA GLY A 817 10.03 -3.91 -29.07
C GLY A 817 10.75 -5.14 -28.51
N ASN A 818 10.45 -5.48 -27.26
CA ASN A 818 11.07 -6.60 -26.54
C ASN A 818 10.08 -7.36 -25.63
N ASP A 819 10.46 -8.54 -25.18
CA ASP A 819 9.64 -9.43 -24.32
C ASP A 819 10.44 -9.81 -23.06
N PRO A 820 10.02 -9.33 -21.87
CA PRO A 820 10.58 -9.76 -20.60
C PRO A 820 10.32 -11.24 -20.35
N ARG A 821 11.38 -12.01 -20.11
CA ARG A 821 11.33 -13.33 -19.48
C ARG A 821 12.24 -13.24 -18.25
N LEU A 822 11.90 -13.89 -17.14
CA LEU A 822 12.55 -13.68 -15.83
C LEU A 822 14.10 -13.68 -15.87
N LYS A 823 14.68 -14.50 -16.75
CA LYS A 823 16.13 -14.67 -16.98
C LYS A 823 16.69 -13.96 -18.22
N THR A 824 15.83 -13.61 -19.17
CA THR A 824 16.22 -13.39 -20.56
C THR A 824 15.36 -12.30 -21.16
N ARG A 825 15.97 -11.31 -21.80
CA ARG A 825 15.24 -10.31 -22.57
C ARG A 825 15.33 -10.64 -24.05
N ALA A 826 14.17 -10.84 -24.68
CA ALA A 826 14.07 -11.14 -26.11
C ALA A 826 13.69 -9.89 -26.88
N PHE A 827 14.65 -9.31 -27.60
CA PHE A 827 14.49 -8.11 -28.42
C PHE A 827 14.16 -8.51 -29.86
N ARG A 828 13.36 -7.70 -30.56
CA ARG A 828 13.07 -7.88 -31.98
C ARG A 828 13.51 -6.68 -32.81
N PHE A 829 14.08 -6.97 -33.97
CA PHE A 829 14.59 -5.97 -34.89
C PHE A 829 14.20 -6.28 -36.33
N GLN A 830 13.90 -5.23 -37.09
CA GLN A 830 13.61 -5.26 -38.52
C GLN A 830 14.66 -4.41 -39.24
N ASN A 831 15.47 -5.00 -40.11
CA ASN A 831 16.41 -4.23 -40.94
C ASN A 831 15.78 -3.94 -42.30
N THR A 832 15.38 -2.70 -42.52
CA THR A 832 14.78 -2.21 -43.78
C THR A 832 15.85 -1.86 -44.83
N SER A 833 17.13 -1.89 -44.47
CA SER A 833 18.24 -1.57 -45.38
C SER A 833 18.77 -2.78 -46.16
N ALA A 834 19.32 -2.53 -47.34
CA ALA A 834 19.89 -3.53 -48.23
C ALA A 834 21.27 -4.09 -47.81
N SER A 835 21.69 -3.88 -46.55
CA SER A 835 22.95 -4.38 -46.01
C SER A 835 22.77 -4.84 -44.57
N ASP A 836 23.57 -5.81 -44.14
CA ASP A 836 23.61 -6.25 -42.74
C ASP A 836 23.97 -5.08 -41.79
N ARG A 837 23.38 -5.09 -40.60
CA ARG A 837 23.54 -4.04 -39.58
C ARG A 837 23.88 -4.64 -38.22
N GLN A 838 24.65 -3.91 -37.41
CA GLN A 838 24.87 -4.25 -36.00
C GLN A 838 23.91 -3.43 -35.14
N VAL A 839 23.24 -4.10 -34.20
CA VAL A 839 22.53 -3.46 -33.08
C VAL A 839 23.27 -3.75 -31.77
N THR A 840 23.11 -2.89 -30.77
CA THR A 840 23.59 -3.16 -29.41
C THR A 840 22.40 -3.31 -28.47
N MET A 841 22.49 -4.24 -27.53
CA MET A 841 21.46 -4.57 -26.54
C MET A 841 22.09 -4.54 -25.15
N TRP A 842 21.33 -4.07 -24.16
CA TRP A 842 21.67 -4.06 -22.73
C TRP A 842 20.55 -4.68 -21.91
N LEU A 843 20.90 -5.31 -20.79
CA LEU A 843 19.96 -5.81 -19.80
C LEU A 843 20.48 -5.54 -18.39
N VAL A 844 19.77 -4.70 -17.65
CA VAL A 844 20.02 -4.47 -16.23
C VAL A 844 19.49 -5.67 -15.45
N CYS A 845 20.40 -6.40 -14.82
CA CYS A 845 20.15 -7.67 -14.17
C CYS A 845 20.25 -7.51 -12.65
N PHE A 846 19.12 -7.41 -11.96
CA PHE A 846 19.08 -7.38 -10.49
C PHE A 846 19.24 -8.80 -9.94
N LYS A 847 19.94 -8.95 -8.81
CA LYS A 847 20.06 -10.25 -8.12
C LYS A 847 18.70 -10.72 -7.58
N ASP A 848 18.51 -12.03 -7.49
CA ASP A 848 17.31 -12.62 -6.87
C ASP A 848 17.33 -12.64 -5.34
N ARG A 849 18.42 -12.16 -4.73
CA ARG A 849 18.53 -11.96 -3.28
C ARG A 849 19.08 -10.57 -2.95
N THR A 850 18.59 -10.01 -1.86
CA THR A 850 19.26 -8.89 -1.17
C THR A 850 20.60 -9.37 -0.60
N THR A 851 21.56 -8.45 -0.41
CA THR A 851 22.97 -8.83 -0.20
C THR A 851 23.54 -8.46 1.16
N VAL A 852 24.04 -7.23 1.34
CA VAL A 852 24.67 -6.82 2.60
C VAL A 852 23.60 -6.39 3.60
N GLU A 853 23.31 -7.25 4.57
CA GLU A 853 22.59 -6.89 5.79
C GLU A 853 23.40 -5.81 6.54
N SER A 854 22.80 -4.65 6.79
CA SER A 854 23.42 -3.50 7.47
C SER A 854 22.53 -3.01 8.58
N ILE A 855 23.01 -2.98 9.83
CA ILE A 855 22.28 -2.36 10.94
C ILE A 855 22.26 -0.86 10.69
N GLY A 856 21.09 -0.23 10.77
CA GLY A 856 20.91 1.19 10.45
C GLY A 856 21.09 1.55 8.98
N THR A 857 21.00 2.84 8.67
CA THR A 857 21.20 3.37 7.32
C THR A 857 22.50 4.18 7.24
N GLY A 858 23.15 4.15 6.07
CA GLY A 858 24.26 5.06 5.75
C GLY A 858 23.79 6.33 5.04
N SER A 859 22.58 6.29 4.48
CA SER A 859 21.91 7.40 3.81
C SER A 859 20.86 8.02 4.74
N PRO A 860 20.62 9.34 4.65
CA PRO A 860 19.57 10.02 5.41
C PRO A 860 18.17 9.51 5.07
N LEU A 861 17.30 9.43 6.07
CA LEU A 861 15.92 8.94 5.92
C LEU A 861 14.96 10.09 5.60
N LEU A 862 14.37 10.10 4.42
CA LEU A 862 13.32 11.06 4.06
C LEU A 862 11.99 10.68 4.74
N VAL A 863 11.56 11.46 5.74
CA VAL A 863 10.29 11.30 6.45
C VAL A 863 9.30 12.35 5.93
N THR A 864 8.26 11.90 5.23
CA THR A 864 7.25 12.74 4.60
C THR A 864 5.91 12.65 5.34
N ASN A 865 5.35 13.78 5.75
CA ASN A 865 4.03 13.90 6.37
C ASN A 865 3.06 14.64 5.44
N VAL A 866 1.85 14.12 5.25
CA VAL A 866 0.79 14.70 4.41
C VAL A 866 -0.44 15.04 5.27
N ALA A 867 -0.89 16.29 5.19
CA ALA A 867 -2.17 16.75 5.73
C ALA A 867 -3.21 16.90 4.60
N ARG A 868 -4.48 16.76 4.96
CA ARG A 868 -5.64 16.93 4.08
C ARG A 868 -6.65 17.85 4.74
N VAL A 869 -7.38 18.64 3.96
CA VAL A 869 -8.52 19.43 4.42
C VAL A 869 -9.82 18.98 3.74
N SER A 870 -10.93 19.19 4.42
CA SER A 870 -12.29 18.93 3.94
C SER A 870 -13.24 19.97 4.51
N SER A 871 -14.33 20.26 3.81
CA SER A 871 -15.44 21.09 4.31
C SER A 871 -16.78 20.39 4.06
N THR A 872 -17.86 20.90 4.65
CA THR A 872 -19.24 20.51 4.33
C THR A 872 -19.89 21.38 3.24
N SER A 873 -19.22 22.46 2.82
CA SER A 873 -19.61 23.23 1.63
C SER A 873 -19.13 22.51 0.36
N GLU A 874 -19.70 22.87 -0.79
CA GLU A 874 -19.27 22.30 -2.07
C GLU A 874 -17.96 22.95 -2.52
N ASP A 875 -16.94 22.11 -2.77
CA ASP A 875 -15.59 22.53 -3.14
C ASP A 875 -15.49 22.91 -4.63
N ALA A 876 -14.58 23.83 -4.96
CA ALA A 876 -14.31 24.28 -6.32
C ALA A 876 -13.14 23.50 -6.95
N ASP A 877 -12.10 23.20 -6.17
CA ASP A 877 -10.93 22.42 -6.60
C ASP A 877 -10.46 21.44 -5.51
N PRO A 878 -11.14 20.28 -5.36
CA PRO A 878 -10.72 19.23 -4.43
C PRO A 878 -9.32 18.64 -4.71
N GLY A 879 -8.63 19.08 -5.77
CA GLY A 879 -7.23 18.73 -6.04
C GLY A 879 -6.24 19.43 -5.10
N ASN A 880 -6.53 20.65 -4.64
CA ASN A 880 -5.61 21.45 -3.84
C ASN A 880 -5.72 21.21 -2.31
N ASN A 881 -6.64 20.35 -1.87
CA ASN A 881 -6.94 20.03 -0.47
C ASN A 881 -5.87 19.18 0.25
N GLN A 882 -4.60 19.21 -0.20
CA GLN A 882 -3.50 18.38 0.29
C GLN A 882 -2.21 19.20 0.45
N GLY A 883 -1.62 19.13 1.64
CA GLY A 883 -0.37 19.81 1.97
C GLY A 883 0.67 18.83 2.50
N THR A 884 1.87 18.85 1.93
CA THR A 884 2.95 17.89 2.25
C THR A 884 4.17 18.61 2.82
N ALA A 885 4.77 18.05 3.87
CA ALA A 885 6.08 18.49 4.37
C ALA A 885 6.99 17.29 4.65
N SER A 886 8.22 17.37 4.18
CA SER A 886 9.24 16.34 4.34
C SER A 886 10.43 16.85 5.13
N MET A 887 11.09 15.95 5.85
CA MET A 887 12.34 16.20 6.56
C MET A 887 13.33 15.05 6.33
N LEU A 888 14.62 15.37 6.34
CA LEU A 888 15.72 14.46 6.05
C LEU A 888 16.42 14.11 7.38
N VAL A 889 16.12 12.93 7.94
CA VAL A 889 16.67 12.52 9.25
C VAL A 889 18.03 11.86 9.05
N GLU A 890 19.09 12.50 9.53
CA GLU A 890 20.45 11.94 9.49
C GLU A 890 20.57 10.68 10.38
N PRO A 891 21.25 9.61 9.94
CA PRO A 891 21.35 8.37 10.71
C PRO A 891 22.30 8.55 11.90
N GLY A 892 21.81 8.25 13.11
CA GLY A 892 22.52 8.53 14.35
C GLY A 892 23.34 7.34 14.84
N ASP A 893 24.66 7.40 14.71
CA ASP A 893 25.52 6.64 15.62
C ASP A 893 25.21 7.03 17.08
N ASP A 894 25.11 6.03 17.95
CA ASP A 894 25.20 6.17 19.41
C ASP A 894 24.10 6.95 20.16
N ASN A 895 23.02 7.41 19.53
CA ASN A 895 21.96 8.19 20.19
C ASN A 895 20.93 7.33 21.00
N VAL A 896 20.53 7.86 22.16
CA VAL A 896 19.54 7.31 23.09
C VAL A 896 18.71 8.47 23.65
N THR A 897 17.38 8.39 23.59
CA THR A 897 16.49 9.50 23.97
C THR A 897 15.47 9.05 25.03
N LEU A 898 15.17 9.96 25.96
CA LEU A 898 14.40 9.69 27.18
C LEU A 898 13.14 10.58 27.24
N PRO A 899 11.92 10.04 27.08
CA PRO A 899 10.69 10.82 27.07
C PRO A 899 10.35 11.41 28.46
N PRO A 900 9.48 12.43 28.52
CA PRO A 900 9.33 13.28 29.71
C PRO A 900 8.57 12.66 30.89
N VAL A 901 8.01 11.44 30.78
CA VAL A 901 7.19 10.80 31.82
C VAL A 901 7.67 9.37 32.13
N ALA A 902 7.58 8.97 33.40
CA ALA A 902 7.80 7.59 33.84
C ALA A 902 6.73 7.14 34.84
N LEU A 903 6.16 5.96 34.61
CA LEU A 903 5.04 5.43 35.37
C LEU A 903 5.53 4.47 36.47
N ARG A 904 5.00 4.60 37.69
CA ARG A 904 5.29 3.66 38.78
C ARG A 904 4.38 2.44 38.70
N VAL A 905 4.98 1.25 38.53
CA VAL A 905 4.28 -0.04 38.55
C VAL A 905 4.69 -0.81 39.81
N GLY A 906 4.02 -0.50 40.91
CA GLY A 906 4.16 -1.17 42.21
C GLY A 906 5.56 -1.04 42.85
N LYS A 907 6.44 -2.00 42.54
CA LYS A 907 7.84 -2.08 43.02
C LYS A 907 8.87 -1.63 41.97
N LYS A 908 8.45 -1.43 40.72
CA LYS A 908 9.27 -0.99 39.58
C LYS A 908 8.87 0.42 39.14
N LEU A 909 9.74 1.07 38.38
CA LEU A 909 9.42 2.22 37.54
C LEU A 909 9.51 1.75 36.08
N GLN A 910 8.49 2.07 35.29
CA GLN A 910 8.46 1.86 33.85
C GLN A 910 8.94 3.13 33.15
N LEU A 911 9.85 2.94 32.20
CA LEU A 911 10.49 3.97 31.39
C LEU A 911 10.37 3.52 29.94
N GLN A 912 9.88 4.38 29.06
CA GLN A 912 10.17 4.24 27.64
C GLN A 912 11.59 4.72 27.38
N VAL A 913 12.29 4.10 26.44
CA VAL A 913 13.58 4.55 25.91
C VAL A 913 13.52 4.43 24.39
N LEU A 914 13.88 5.51 23.70
CA LEU A 914 14.16 5.52 22.28
C LEU A 914 15.67 5.30 22.09
N SER A 915 16.10 4.56 21.07
CA SER A 915 17.52 4.40 20.78
C SER A 915 17.78 4.09 19.33
N ALA A 916 18.91 4.61 18.82
CA ALA A 916 19.45 4.28 17.52
C ALA A 916 20.38 3.04 17.55
N VAL A 917 20.52 2.33 18.69
CA VAL A 917 21.48 1.22 18.84
C VAL A 917 20.90 -0.02 19.57
N PRO A 918 20.94 -1.22 18.97
CA PRO A 918 20.54 -2.45 19.65
C PRO A 918 21.56 -2.84 20.75
N GLY A 919 21.08 -3.38 21.87
CA GLY A 919 21.98 -3.91 22.91
C GLY A 919 21.41 -3.83 24.34
N THR A 920 22.23 -3.44 25.32
CA THR A 920 21.74 -3.21 26.69
C THR A 920 22.23 -1.90 27.29
N SER A 921 21.35 -1.20 28.00
CA SER A 921 21.65 0.05 28.69
C SER A 921 21.53 -0.07 30.20
N LYS A 922 22.50 0.49 30.94
CA LYS A 922 22.43 0.61 32.40
C LYS A 922 21.64 1.88 32.70
N VAL A 923 20.48 1.75 33.35
CA VAL A 923 19.61 2.90 33.61
C VAL A 923 19.57 3.24 35.10
N VAL A 924 19.69 4.53 35.41
CA VAL A 924 19.78 5.08 36.77
C VAL A 924 18.90 6.32 36.89
N VAL A 925 18.05 6.35 37.91
CA VAL A 925 17.13 7.47 38.18
C VAL A 925 17.51 8.17 39.48
N ARG A 926 17.60 9.51 39.48
CA ARG A 926 17.95 10.33 40.66
C ARG A 926 17.03 11.54 40.82
N ALA A 927 16.68 11.90 42.05
CA ALA A 927 16.14 13.21 42.39
C ALA A 927 16.83 13.75 43.65
N GLY A 928 17.14 15.06 43.69
CA GLY A 928 17.91 15.66 44.80
C GLY A 928 19.20 14.90 45.12
N GLY A 929 19.95 14.48 44.08
CA GLY A 929 21.14 13.63 44.15
C GLY A 929 20.91 12.16 44.53
N LYS A 930 19.78 11.81 45.16
CA LYS A 930 19.47 10.49 45.72
C LYS A 930 19.00 9.52 44.62
N LYS A 931 19.59 8.32 44.56
CA LYS A 931 19.23 7.27 43.58
C LYS A 931 17.87 6.64 43.92
N LEU A 932 16.85 6.90 43.10
CA LEU A 932 15.48 6.43 43.27
C LEU A 932 15.26 5.06 42.63
N ALA A 933 15.85 4.80 41.46
CA ALA A 933 15.77 3.52 40.77
C ALA A 933 17.09 3.13 40.07
N LYS A 934 17.24 1.84 39.74
CA LYS A 934 18.28 1.35 38.83
C LYS A 934 17.86 0.04 38.13
N GLY A 935 18.43 -0.23 36.96
CA GLY A 935 18.29 -1.51 36.27
C GLY A 935 19.21 -1.63 35.06
N ARG A 936 19.00 -2.69 34.27
CA ARG A 936 19.40 -2.76 32.87
C ARG A 936 18.13 -2.83 32.02
N LEU A 937 18.15 -2.19 30.87
CA LEU A 937 17.17 -2.37 29.81
C LEU A 937 17.85 -3.04 28.62
N VAL A 938 17.09 -3.80 27.84
CA VAL A 938 17.43 -4.04 26.43
C VAL A 938 17.15 -2.74 25.68
N LEU A 939 17.98 -2.42 24.69
CA LEU A 939 17.70 -1.38 23.70
C LEU A 939 17.30 -2.07 22.40
N ASP A 940 16.22 -1.56 21.82
CA ASP A 940 15.53 -2.04 20.62
C ASP A 940 15.40 -0.80 19.70
N PRO A 941 15.96 -0.82 18.49
CA PRO A 941 15.95 0.35 17.60
C PRO A 941 14.59 0.60 16.93
N ASP A 942 13.68 -0.37 16.92
CA ASP A 942 12.39 -0.29 16.22
C ASP A 942 11.26 0.24 17.10
N HIS A 943 11.44 0.22 18.43
CA HIS A 943 10.38 0.49 19.39
C HIS A 943 10.82 1.40 20.54
N GLN A 944 9.89 2.23 21.04
CA GLN A 944 9.99 2.79 22.39
C GLN A 944 9.98 1.66 23.42
N THR A 945 11.16 1.14 23.78
CA THR A 945 11.26 -0.08 24.58
C THR A 945 10.68 0.17 25.97
N PRO A 946 9.61 -0.54 26.41
CA PRO A 946 8.98 -0.31 27.71
C PRO A 946 9.79 -0.98 28.82
N GLY A 947 10.94 -0.38 29.12
CA GLY A 947 11.88 -0.85 30.11
C GLY A 947 11.37 -0.72 31.54
N THR A 948 11.73 -1.68 32.40
CA THR A 948 11.40 -1.58 33.83
C THR A 948 12.64 -1.63 34.72
N VAL A 949 12.79 -0.62 35.59
CA VAL A 949 13.90 -0.49 36.54
C VAL A 949 13.41 -0.63 37.98
N GLU A 950 14.21 -1.20 38.87
CA GLU A 950 13.78 -1.42 40.26
C GLU A 950 13.88 -0.15 41.10
N LEU A 951 12.79 0.19 41.80
CA LEU A 951 12.79 1.25 42.80
C LEU A 951 13.63 0.85 44.02
N THR A 952 14.57 1.69 44.45
CA THR A 952 15.34 1.49 45.69
C THR A 952 14.44 1.65 46.92
N ARG A 953 14.92 1.25 48.12
CA ARG A 953 14.21 1.55 49.39
C ARG A 953 13.94 3.05 49.60
N LYS A 954 14.69 3.94 48.93
CA LYS A 954 14.44 5.40 48.95
C LYS A 954 13.39 5.80 47.91
N GLY A 955 13.46 5.28 46.68
CA GLY A 955 12.43 5.49 45.65
C GLY A 955 11.04 5.02 46.10
N LYS A 956 10.96 3.80 46.66
CA LYS A 956 9.72 3.20 47.21
C LYS A 956 9.09 3.97 48.37
N ARG A 957 9.82 4.91 49.01
CA ARG A 957 9.30 5.80 50.07
C ARG A 957 8.93 7.19 49.54
N LEU A 958 9.66 7.69 48.53
CA LEU A 958 9.45 9.03 47.98
C LEU A 958 8.23 9.06 47.03
N LEU A 959 8.16 8.12 46.10
CA LEU A 959 7.06 7.99 45.13
C LEU A 959 5.78 7.36 45.73
N ALA A 960 5.62 7.42 47.05
CA ALA A 960 4.47 6.82 47.74
C ALA A 960 3.34 7.82 48.02
N ARG A 961 3.56 9.12 47.75
CA ARG A 961 2.65 10.23 48.15
C ARG A 961 2.67 11.46 47.24
N THR A 962 3.62 11.59 46.31
CA THR A 962 3.85 12.79 45.48
C THR A 962 4.57 12.42 44.19
N ASP A 963 4.23 13.06 43.09
CA ASP A 963 5.02 13.04 41.86
C ASP A 963 6.37 13.75 42.07
N VAL A 964 7.37 13.40 41.26
CA VAL A 964 8.74 13.90 41.43
C VAL A 964 9.44 14.11 40.07
N VAL A 965 9.94 15.32 39.81
CA VAL A 965 10.91 15.55 38.74
C VAL A 965 12.23 14.85 39.08
N ALA A 966 12.68 13.93 38.23
CA ALA A 966 13.94 13.22 38.37
C ALA A 966 14.82 13.39 37.14
N THR A 967 16.13 13.23 37.31
CA THR A 967 17.08 13.01 36.22
C THR A 967 17.19 11.50 35.99
N VAL A 968 16.92 11.07 34.76
CA VAL A 968 17.21 9.71 34.29
C VAL A 968 18.54 9.75 33.53
N THR A 969 19.34 8.71 33.68
CA THR A 969 20.58 8.50 32.92
C THR A 969 20.54 7.10 32.34
N ALA A 970 20.71 6.99 31.03
CA ALA A 970 20.81 5.74 30.30
C ALA A 970 22.24 5.63 29.73
N ASP A 971 22.91 4.51 30.01
CA ASP A 971 24.33 4.29 29.77
C ASP A 971 24.48 2.99 28.94
N PRO A 972 24.40 3.08 27.60
CA PRO A 972 24.37 1.93 26.70
C PRO A 972 25.72 1.19 26.67
N SER A 973 25.71 -0.05 26.16
CA SER A 973 26.94 -0.85 25.98
C SER A 973 27.77 -0.42 24.77
N ARG A 974 27.16 0.30 23.83
CA ARG A 974 27.78 1.05 22.73
C ARG A 974 27.06 2.41 22.70
N GLY A 975 27.82 3.50 22.59
CA GLY A 975 27.27 4.85 22.43
C GLY A 975 27.05 5.74 23.65
N ARG A 976 26.37 6.86 23.42
CA ARG A 976 26.43 8.05 24.27
C ARG A 976 25.54 7.91 25.51
N THR A 977 26.05 8.34 26.67
CA THR A 977 25.31 8.31 27.93
C THR A 977 24.21 9.40 27.97
N ALA A 978 23.01 9.07 27.54
CA ALA A 978 21.85 9.96 27.54
C ALA A 978 21.41 10.40 28.95
N ARG A 979 20.91 11.64 29.07
CA ARG A 979 20.41 12.23 30.33
C ARG A 979 19.19 13.11 30.10
N GLY A 980 18.02 12.67 30.55
CA GLY A 980 16.76 13.41 30.50
C GLY A 980 16.27 13.88 31.87
N ARG A 981 15.45 14.93 31.91
CA ARG A 981 14.54 15.19 33.03
C ARG A 981 13.22 14.48 32.74
N VAL A 982 12.70 13.76 33.74
CA VAL A 982 11.51 12.91 33.60
C VAL A 982 10.63 13.09 34.84
N GLN A 983 9.34 13.33 34.62
CA GLN A 983 8.33 13.39 35.66
C GLN A 983 7.96 11.97 36.08
N LEU A 984 8.23 11.63 37.34
CA LEU A 984 7.86 10.34 37.92
C LEU A 984 6.44 10.44 38.48
N GLN A 985 5.49 9.72 37.90
CA GLN A 985 4.10 9.64 38.35
C GLN A 985 3.91 8.47 39.35
N GLY A 986 3.10 8.70 40.38
CA GLY A 986 3.00 7.93 41.63
C GLY A 986 2.43 6.51 41.57
#